data_AF-A0A553UPL1-F1
#
_entry.id   AF-A0A553UPL1-F1
#
_cell.length_a   1.000
_cell.length_b   1.000
_cell.length_c   1.000
_cell.angle_alpha   90.00
_cell.angle_beta   90.00
_cell.angle_gamma   90.00
#
_symmetry.space_group_name_H-M   'P 1'
#
loop_
_entity.id
_entity.type
_entity.pdbx_description
1 polymer ?
#
loop_
_entity_poly.entity_id
_entity_poly.type
_entity_poly.pdbx_seq_one_letter_code
_entity_poly.pdbx_strand_id
1 'polypeptide(L)'
;MLAGSTVRAESSPSLANHSYSNLRPNLIDRGDIAPNAQGELVFTRDTAFNSPSAAAVAVLGRSANGRTTWKVAGSDTDYGEWADGHPSVPKPAFTDVEPLEATWKPFFHELAVKLLDFETSQPELIEVLRAAGIAINHDEGEPLDQIDPFTFFSLILKHTSDVTALPLFAKVGASLGLTSPAPTNLVGVPWSNPMNAWFFAYRSVRQPEDGPTLWRLAQQAVAGELDAQTFAEALAIRQVALPKLTQGLFWLNPERFLTLNGVNVPYLQERGIRRAGQVQTLAEYESVMQAAAQINPDFAALSNSAWLISQQGAQTARLSENGAFPFAQFREEALRYSTDKVKGNLVLDKKYAPLLLEIMGGDWKALSPARSPYSGREQVAVKVALGGGVKADGASFGRALLFGELGGFEYVSFPAGLTLEVGLPDGKGDGPRRALADAQLRSVLLSALTVPLPTSSPATLTLNTDFGALKLLPLQEDQAEEVEGTLDRYAQGFSKSRRLRVGVSLAPQELEGENFPALLEAVLSYLDDLTGVLERLERTPDVVPDDQDTIQVPGQVEARPLAGFTPAPGVPLNQILYGPPGTGKTYRAIDDALVILDPATLKDYPGPTGRAARKERYDQLVQEGRISFVTFHQSFGYEDFIEGIKPVMQNGQLSYELQDGVFLAAVRAAGGDLSTLKSAPTLQEPTVQVRPDAQVWRIYIDGTTPISQLRDRSIMRGEIRVGSWGGAVQDLTGKPYDSLSEQKILFRDGIRIGDLILLATGANRIGGIGVVSGEYSFNPSEPLFATDYAHARSVRWLATDLSLSAQDVTGKTFSQQTIQRVKGVTPAQILALLPHALSGATGQVLQAHVLIIDEINRGNIAKIFGELITLLESGKRAGMAEALTATLPLSRRPLSVPQSLYVLGTMNTADRSLTLLDAALRRRFSFRPVWPEPQVLPTLTFADNEALDLRKFLYAINERIERLLSREQVIGHAYLLGLPATLAGVASAVRERILPLLEEYFFEDWSKIREVLADESKELEHQFIHRSESGGEVRYRLNEAAFGAVEAFSGVYAGVAEKDFPFGA
;
A
#
# COMPACT_ATOMS: atom_id res chain seq x y z
N MET A 1 3.04 30.87 -24.32
CA MET A 1 3.17 32.29 -23.95
C MET A 1 1.79 32.73 -23.53
N LEU A 2 1.63 33.18 -22.28
CA LEU A 2 0.38 33.67 -21.71
C LEU A 2 0.50 35.12 -21.25
N ALA A 3 1.69 35.73 -21.22
CA ALA A 3 1.86 37.15 -20.89
C ALA A 3 0.93 38.04 -21.74
N GLY A 4 0.18 38.93 -21.08
CA GLY A 4 -0.80 39.82 -21.70
C GLY A 4 -2.13 39.16 -22.09
N SER A 5 -2.30 37.85 -21.89
CA SER A 5 -3.55 37.15 -22.20
C SER A 5 -4.61 37.43 -21.13
N THR A 6 -5.84 37.72 -21.58
CA THR A 6 -6.98 37.96 -20.70
C THR A 6 -7.43 36.70 -20.00
N VAL A 7 -7.79 36.85 -18.74
CA VAL A 7 -8.28 35.83 -17.83
C VAL A 7 -9.72 36.18 -17.47
N ARG A 8 -10.64 35.21 -17.53
CA ARG A 8 -12.05 35.45 -17.18
C ARG A 8 -12.14 36.04 -15.77
N ALA A 9 -12.80 37.17 -15.52
CA ALA A 9 -12.76 37.84 -14.21
C ALA A 9 -13.26 36.96 -13.04
N GLU A 10 -14.38 36.26 -13.22
CA GLU A 10 -15.04 35.45 -12.20
C GLU A 10 -14.71 33.96 -12.33
N SER A 11 -14.69 33.27 -11.18
CA SER A 11 -14.59 31.81 -11.14
C SER A 11 -15.98 31.17 -11.11
N SER A 12 -16.16 30.09 -11.88
CA SER A 12 -17.38 29.29 -11.85
C SER A 12 -17.48 28.52 -10.52
N PRO A 13 -18.69 28.32 -9.96
CA PRO A 13 -18.91 27.46 -8.79
C PRO A 13 -18.34 26.05 -8.97
N SER A 14 -18.33 25.54 -10.21
CA SER A 14 -17.74 24.24 -10.58
C SER A 14 -16.25 24.10 -10.27
N LEU A 15 -15.52 25.21 -10.08
CA LEU A 15 -14.09 25.22 -9.79
C LEU A 15 -13.79 24.93 -8.31
N ALA A 16 -14.72 25.17 -7.39
CA ALA A 16 -14.50 25.07 -5.95
C ALA A 16 -14.00 23.68 -5.52
N ASN A 17 -14.46 22.64 -6.22
CA ASN A 17 -14.16 21.23 -5.95
C ASN A 17 -13.09 20.63 -6.88
N HIS A 18 -12.43 21.41 -7.73
CA HIS A 18 -11.40 20.92 -8.65
C HIS A 18 -10.03 20.84 -7.97
N SER A 19 -9.17 19.90 -8.38
CA SER A 19 -7.78 19.78 -7.90
C SER A 19 -6.88 21.00 -8.16
N TYR A 20 -7.37 21.96 -8.94
CA TYR A 20 -6.69 23.21 -9.29
C TYR A 20 -7.41 24.44 -8.73
N SER A 21 -8.34 24.27 -7.78
CA SER A 21 -9.13 25.37 -7.20
C SER A 21 -8.27 26.51 -6.65
N ASN A 22 -7.15 26.16 -5.99
CA ASN A 22 -6.20 27.14 -5.43
C ASN A 22 -5.20 27.70 -6.45
N LEU A 23 -5.13 27.15 -7.68
CA LEU A 23 -4.11 27.56 -8.65
C LEU A 23 -4.27 29.03 -9.02
N ARG A 24 -5.51 29.46 -9.28
CA ARG A 24 -5.81 30.80 -9.74
C ARG A 24 -5.68 31.86 -8.64
N PRO A 25 -6.22 31.67 -7.41
CA PRO A 25 -5.93 32.56 -6.28
C PRO A 25 -4.42 32.75 -6.04
N ASN A 26 -3.65 31.65 -6.07
CA ASN A 26 -2.19 31.71 -5.89
C ASN A 26 -1.48 32.52 -6.98
N LEU A 27 -1.98 32.50 -8.22
CA LEU A 27 -1.41 33.30 -9.32
C LEU A 27 -1.75 34.78 -9.18
N ILE A 28 -2.93 35.12 -8.64
CA ILE A 28 -3.31 36.50 -8.33
C ILE A 28 -2.45 37.02 -7.17
N ASP A 29 -2.32 36.26 -6.08
CA ASP A 29 -1.53 36.65 -4.89
C ASP A 29 -0.05 36.86 -5.20
N ARG A 30 0.50 36.09 -6.15
CA ARG A 30 1.89 36.23 -6.62
C ARG A 30 2.09 37.40 -7.59
N GLY A 31 1.02 38.06 -8.01
CA GLY A 31 1.05 39.12 -9.03
C GLY A 31 1.23 38.61 -10.47
N ASP A 32 1.06 37.31 -10.70
CA ASP A 32 1.18 36.67 -12.02
C ASP A 32 -0.08 36.89 -12.86
N ILE A 33 -1.22 37.14 -12.20
CA ILE A 33 -2.46 37.64 -12.79
C ILE A 33 -2.83 38.95 -12.08
N ALA A 34 -2.99 40.03 -12.84
CA ALA A 34 -3.33 41.35 -12.30
C ALA A 34 -4.26 42.11 -13.26
N PRO A 35 -5.06 43.08 -12.77
CA PRO A 35 -5.85 43.93 -13.64
C PRO A 35 -4.97 44.79 -14.56
N ASN A 36 -5.31 44.87 -15.84
CA ASN A 36 -4.71 45.81 -16.79
C ASN A 36 -5.30 47.22 -16.61
N ALA A 37 -4.86 48.18 -17.43
CA ALA A 37 -5.33 49.57 -17.38
C ALA A 37 -6.84 49.74 -17.64
N GLN A 38 -7.50 48.72 -18.18
CA GLN A 38 -8.93 48.65 -18.46
C GLN A 38 -9.72 47.89 -17.38
N GLY A 39 -9.05 47.37 -16.34
CA GLY A 39 -9.66 46.62 -15.24
C GLY A 39 -9.88 45.13 -15.51
N GLU A 40 -9.41 44.61 -16.64
CA GLU A 40 -9.50 43.18 -16.98
C GLU A 40 -8.33 42.42 -16.38
N LEU A 41 -8.59 41.24 -15.80
CA LEU A 41 -7.51 40.39 -15.30
C LEU A 41 -6.69 39.84 -16.47
N VAL A 42 -5.38 40.07 -16.46
CA VAL A 42 -4.45 39.55 -17.46
C VAL A 42 -3.26 38.87 -16.78
N PHE A 43 -2.63 37.93 -17.48
CA PHE A 43 -1.32 37.43 -17.05
C PHE A 43 -0.26 38.53 -17.20
N THR A 44 0.48 38.83 -16.13
CA THR A 44 1.53 39.87 -16.15
C THR A 44 2.85 39.36 -16.74
N ARG A 45 3.06 38.04 -16.72
CA ARG A 45 4.23 37.36 -17.28
C ARG A 45 3.88 35.96 -17.77
N ASP A 46 4.77 35.39 -18.58
CA ASP A 46 4.66 34.00 -19.00
C ASP A 46 4.78 33.08 -17.80
N THR A 47 3.74 32.28 -17.58
CA THR A 47 3.65 31.35 -16.47
C THR A 47 3.68 29.92 -17.00
N ALA A 48 4.62 29.12 -16.52
CA ALA A 48 4.70 27.70 -16.85
C ALA A 48 3.68 26.90 -16.04
N PHE A 49 2.96 25.99 -16.70
CA PHE A 49 1.98 25.11 -16.08
C PHE A 49 2.41 23.65 -16.25
N ASN A 50 2.15 22.83 -15.22
CA ASN A 50 2.49 21.41 -15.22
C ASN A 50 1.61 20.58 -16.19
N SER A 51 0.52 21.16 -16.73
CA SER A 51 -0.31 20.52 -17.75
C SER A 51 -1.13 21.53 -18.56
N PRO A 52 -1.57 21.19 -19.79
CA PRO A 52 -2.50 22.00 -20.58
C PRO A 52 -3.83 22.27 -19.87
N SER A 53 -4.30 21.34 -19.03
CA SER A 53 -5.54 21.49 -18.25
C SER A 53 -5.36 22.49 -17.11
N ALA A 54 -4.21 22.52 -16.44
CA ALA A 54 -3.93 23.53 -15.41
C ALA A 54 -3.94 24.95 -16.01
N ALA A 55 -3.37 25.12 -17.20
CA ALA A 55 -3.43 26.38 -17.93
C ALA A 55 -4.88 26.76 -18.32
N ALA A 56 -5.66 25.80 -18.83
CA ALA A 56 -7.05 26.03 -19.22
C ALA A 56 -7.92 26.47 -18.02
N VAL A 57 -7.74 25.81 -16.87
CA VAL A 57 -8.43 26.15 -15.62
C VAL A 57 -8.05 27.55 -15.13
N ALA A 58 -6.76 27.91 -15.18
CA ALA A 58 -6.28 29.22 -14.75
C ALA A 58 -6.88 30.36 -15.62
N VAL A 59 -6.94 30.17 -16.94
CA VAL A 59 -7.46 31.16 -17.90
C VAL A 59 -8.99 31.26 -17.82
N LEU A 60 -9.70 30.13 -17.78
CA LEU A 60 -11.16 30.11 -17.88
C LEU A 60 -11.89 30.23 -16.53
N GLY A 61 -11.17 30.07 -15.41
CA GLY A 61 -11.76 30.14 -14.07
C GLY A 61 -12.82 29.06 -13.83
N ARG A 62 -12.70 27.90 -14.49
CA ARG A 62 -13.68 26.80 -14.43
C ARG A 62 -12.99 25.46 -14.63
N SER A 63 -13.63 24.35 -14.22
CA SER A 63 -13.14 23.01 -14.58
C SER A 63 -13.05 22.86 -16.11
N ALA A 64 -11.88 22.48 -16.62
CA ALA A 64 -11.62 22.41 -18.05
C ALA A 64 -10.55 21.36 -18.39
N ASN A 65 -10.78 20.59 -19.47
CA ASN A 65 -9.79 19.67 -20.02
C ASN A 65 -8.99 20.37 -21.13
N GLY A 66 -7.71 20.63 -20.88
CA GLY A 66 -6.87 21.37 -21.83
C GLY A 66 -6.78 20.73 -23.22
N ARG A 67 -6.91 19.40 -23.34
CA ARG A 67 -6.83 18.73 -24.66
C ARG A 67 -8.00 19.07 -25.57
N THR A 68 -9.19 19.28 -25.02
CA THR A 68 -10.42 19.60 -25.78
C THR A 68 -10.85 21.06 -25.65
N THR A 69 -10.16 21.83 -24.80
CA THR A 69 -10.50 23.22 -24.53
C THR A 69 -9.69 24.18 -25.40
N TRP A 70 -8.42 23.86 -25.63
CA TRP A 70 -7.55 24.64 -26.50
C TRP A 70 -7.84 24.32 -27.95
N LYS A 71 -7.90 25.33 -28.82
CA LYS A 71 -8.04 25.17 -30.27
C LYS A 71 -6.77 25.62 -30.97
N VAL A 72 -6.47 24.98 -32.10
CA VAL A 72 -5.41 25.46 -32.99
C VAL A 72 -5.89 26.74 -33.67
N ALA A 73 -5.06 27.79 -33.61
CA ALA A 73 -5.38 29.10 -34.16
C ALA A 73 -5.82 29.01 -35.63
N GLY A 74 -6.97 29.59 -35.95
CA GLY A 74 -7.53 29.57 -37.31
C GLY A 74 -8.24 28.27 -37.71
N SER A 75 -8.49 27.35 -36.77
CA SER A 75 -9.23 26.11 -37.02
C SER A 75 -10.20 25.76 -35.88
N ASP A 76 -11.12 24.85 -36.16
CA ASP A 76 -11.98 24.23 -35.15
C ASP A 76 -11.39 22.96 -34.53
N THR A 77 -10.14 22.63 -34.85
CA THR A 77 -9.43 21.46 -34.33
C THR A 77 -8.96 21.73 -32.91
N ASP A 78 -9.32 20.82 -31.99
CA ASP A 78 -8.87 20.91 -30.61
C ASP A 78 -7.39 20.51 -30.48
N TYR A 79 -6.69 21.03 -29.47
CA TYR A 79 -5.26 20.84 -29.25
C TYR A 79 -4.87 19.36 -29.14
N GLY A 80 -5.73 18.53 -28.56
CA GLY A 80 -5.53 17.08 -28.49
C GLY A 80 -5.47 16.45 -29.87
N GLU A 81 -6.43 16.77 -30.74
CA GLU A 81 -6.48 16.24 -32.12
C GLU A 81 -5.26 16.66 -32.94
N TRP A 82 -4.83 17.91 -32.80
CA TRP A 82 -3.64 18.43 -33.47
C TRP A 82 -2.34 17.83 -32.94
N ALA A 83 -2.19 17.70 -31.62
CA ALA A 83 -0.99 17.16 -30.98
C ALA A 83 -0.76 15.68 -31.34
N ASP A 84 -1.82 14.94 -31.66
CA ASP A 84 -1.77 13.51 -31.98
C ASP A 84 -1.55 13.21 -33.49
N GLY A 85 -1.55 14.24 -34.34
CA GLY A 85 -1.03 14.18 -35.72
C GLY A 85 -1.86 13.42 -36.78
N HIS A 86 -3.12 13.06 -36.50
CA HIS A 86 -3.97 12.32 -37.45
C HIS A 86 -5.37 12.94 -37.56
N PRO A 87 -5.93 13.13 -38.78
CA PRO A 87 -7.33 13.52 -38.94
C PRO A 87 -8.25 12.38 -38.50
N SER A 88 -9.31 12.72 -37.75
CA SER A 88 -10.30 11.77 -37.28
C SER A 88 -11.00 11.05 -38.45
N VAL A 89 -10.99 9.71 -38.43
CA VAL A 89 -11.84 8.89 -39.31
C VAL A 89 -13.31 9.23 -39.02
N PRO A 90 -14.19 9.42 -40.03
CA PRO A 90 -15.61 9.62 -39.79
C PRO A 90 -16.17 8.39 -39.06
N LYS A 91 -16.69 8.61 -37.85
CA LYS A 91 -17.34 7.55 -37.08
C LYS A 91 -18.68 7.17 -37.74
N PRO A 92 -19.04 5.88 -37.79
CA PRO A 92 -20.29 5.44 -38.37
C PRO A 92 -21.49 6.07 -37.65
N ALA A 93 -22.53 6.38 -38.40
CA ALA A 93 -23.79 6.88 -37.85
C ALA A 93 -24.51 5.75 -37.11
N PHE A 94 -24.73 5.92 -35.79
CA PHE A 94 -25.60 5.04 -35.02
C PHE A 94 -27.02 5.60 -35.08
N THR A 95 -27.94 4.88 -35.72
CA THR A 95 -29.23 5.45 -36.09
C THR A 95 -30.35 5.30 -35.07
N ASP A 96 -30.28 4.40 -34.08
CA ASP A 96 -31.47 4.11 -33.26
C ASP A 96 -31.19 4.11 -31.74
N VAL A 97 -32.11 4.69 -30.97
CA VAL A 97 -32.16 4.62 -29.50
C VAL A 97 -32.98 3.39 -29.12
N GLU A 98 -32.40 2.48 -28.34
CA GLU A 98 -33.05 1.23 -27.93
C GLU A 98 -34.26 1.53 -27.04
N PRO A 99 -35.45 1.02 -27.37
CA PRO A 99 -36.63 1.13 -26.52
C PRO A 99 -36.37 0.50 -25.14
N LEU A 100 -36.84 1.16 -24.08
CA LEU A 100 -36.68 0.68 -22.70
C LEU A 100 -38.03 0.56 -22.00
N GLU A 101 -38.36 -0.64 -21.52
CA GLU A 101 -39.48 -0.86 -20.60
C GLU A 101 -39.01 -0.70 -19.14
N ALA A 102 -38.96 0.55 -18.67
CA ALA A 102 -38.44 0.89 -17.35
C ALA A 102 -39.51 0.78 -16.24
N THR A 103 -39.68 -0.42 -15.67
CA THR A 103 -40.66 -0.69 -14.60
C THR A 103 -40.38 0.08 -13.30
N TRP A 104 -39.17 0.61 -13.13
CA TRP A 104 -38.73 1.34 -11.94
C TRP A 104 -39.12 2.82 -11.91
N LYS A 105 -39.44 3.46 -13.05
CA LYS A 105 -39.68 4.92 -13.12
C LYS A 105 -40.81 5.40 -12.20
N PRO A 106 -42.02 4.78 -12.20
CA PRO A 106 -43.12 5.24 -11.35
C PRO A 106 -42.78 5.09 -9.86
N PHE A 107 -42.14 3.98 -9.49
CA PHE A 107 -41.69 3.72 -8.13
C PHE A 107 -40.64 4.75 -7.67
N PHE A 108 -39.65 5.06 -8.50
CA PHE A 108 -38.60 6.04 -8.17
C PHE A 108 -39.20 7.43 -7.95
N HIS A 109 -40.12 7.86 -8.81
CA HIS A 109 -40.77 9.16 -8.66
C HIS A 109 -41.67 9.20 -7.41
N GLU A 110 -42.49 8.17 -7.16
CA GLU A 110 -43.32 8.10 -5.95
C GLU A 110 -42.47 8.06 -4.67
N LEU A 111 -41.37 7.30 -4.67
CA LEU A 111 -40.40 7.30 -3.57
C LEU A 111 -39.81 8.69 -3.36
N ALA A 112 -39.39 9.37 -4.42
CA ALA A 112 -38.84 10.73 -4.33
C ALA A 112 -39.84 11.73 -3.76
N VAL A 113 -41.12 11.67 -4.17
CA VAL A 113 -42.21 12.46 -3.58
C VAL A 113 -42.36 12.13 -2.09
N LYS A 114 -42.38 10.83 -1.74
CA LYS A 114 -42.60 10.39 -0.37
C LYS A 114 -41.48 10.81 0.58
N LEU A 115 -40.24 10.87 0.11
CA LEU A 115 -39.10 11.33 0.91
C LEU A 115 -39.24 12.79 1.34
N LEU A 116 -39.95 13.63 0.58
CA LEU A 116 -40.15 15.05 0.92
C LEU A 116 -40.96 15.26 2.21
N ASP A 117 -41.79 14.29 2.61
CA ASP A 117 -42.54 14.33 3.88
C ASP A 117 -41.61 14.35 5.12
N PHE A 118 -40.35 13.93 4.96
CA PHE A 118 -39.41 13.68 6.05
C PHE A 118 -38.32 14.74 6.20
N GLU A 119 -38.44 15.91 5.57
CA GLU A 119 -37.46 16.99 5.68
C GLU A 119 -37.17 17.38 7.14
N THR A 120 -38.20 17.34 8.00
CA THR A 120 -38.11 17.64 9.44
C THR A 120 -37.90 16.39 10.33
N SER A 121 -37.97 15.18 9.76
CA SER A 121 -37.85 13.89 10.44
C SER A 121 -36.75 13.00 9.84
N GLN A 122 -35.61 13.59 9.49
CA GLN A 122 -34.49 12.89 8.82
C GLN A 122 -33.98 11.63 9.54
N PRO A 123 -33.90 11.57 10.89
CA PRO A 123 -33.51 10.34 11.58
C PRO A 123 -34.43 9.15 11.29
N GLU A 124 -35.71 9.38 11.02
CA GLU A 124 -36.65 8.31 10.66
C GLU A 124 -36.28 7.68 9.31
N LEU A 125 -35.82 8.47 8.33
CA LEU A 125 -35.32 7.94 7.05
C LEU A 125 -34.07 7.09 7.22
N ILE A 126 -33.19 7.46 8.15
CA ILE A 126 -31.98 6.69 8.47
C ILE A 126 -32.37 5.33 9.06
N GLU A 127 -33.38 5.30 9.93
CA GLU A 127 -33.91 4.05 10.48
C GLU A 127 -34.63 3.20 9.42
N VAL A 128 -35.36 3.79 8.48
CA VAL A 128 -35.95 3.07 7.33
C VAL A 128 -34.86 2.35 6.52
N LEU A 129 -33.73 3.01 6.24
CA LEU A 129 -32.60 2.40 5.53
C LEU A 129 -31.94 1.28 6.37
N ARG A 130 -31.75 1.49 7.67
CA ARG A 130 -31.19 0.47 8.58
C ARG A 130 -32.09 -0.77 8.65
N ALA A 131 -33.40 -0.57 8.81
CA ALA A 131 -34.39 -1.64 8.84
C ALA A 131 -34.46 -2.41 7.50
N ALA A 132 -34.21 -1.73 6.37
CA ALA A 132 -34.09 -2.40 5.08
C ALA A 132 -32.82 -3.27 4.96
N GLY A 133 -31.82 -3.06 5.83
CA GLY A 133 -30.55 -3.79 5.88
C GLY A 133 -29.35 -3.03 5.32
N ILE A 134 -29.44 -1.70 5.20
CA ILE A 134 -28.37 -0.86 4.67
C ILE A 134 -27.44 -0.43 5.79
N ALA A 135 -26.17 -0.83 5.69
CA ALA A 135 -25.11 -0.33 6.56
C ALA A 135 -24.82 1.15 6.27
N ILE A 136 -24.99 2.00 7.28
CA ILE A 136 -24.73 3.43 7.25
C ILE A 136 -23.51 3.73 8.13
N ASN A 137 -22.49 4.35 7.55
CA ASN A 137 -21.27 4.71 8.26
C ASN A 137 -21.53 5.83 9.28
N HIS A 138 -20.69 5.88 10.31
CA HIS A 138 -20.65 7.00 11.24
C HIS A 138 -20.06 8.24 10.54
N ASP A 139 -20.59 9.41 10.90
CA ASP A 139 -20.10 10.72 10.49
C ASP A 139 -19.10 11.21 11.54
N GLU A 140 -17.81 10.96 11.29
CA GLU A 140 -16.70 11.33 12.19
C GLU A 140 -16.82 10.74 13.61
N GLY A 141 -17.25 9.48 13.70
CA GLY A 141 -17.39 8.74 14.96
C GLY A 141 -18.77 8.85 15.60
N GLU A 142 -19.62 9.75 15.11
CA GLU A 142 -20.99 9.90 15.57
C GLU A 142 -21.99 9.24 14.60
N PRO A 143 -23.14 8.73 15.06
CA PRO A 143 -24.18 8.27 14.16
C PRO A 143 -24.61 9.38 13.20
N LEU A 144 -24.82 9.03 11.93
CA LEU A 144 -25.39 9.96 10.96
C LEU A 144 -26.78 10.40 11.46
N ASP A 145 -26.98 11.71 11.58
CA ASP A 145 -28.20 12.34 12.10
C ASP A 145 -28.92 13.21 11.07
N GLN A 146 -28.29 13.44 9.92
CA GLN A 146 -28.81 14.20 8.80
C GLN A 146 -28.74 13.37 7.52
N ILE A 147 -29.80 13.42 6.71
CA ILE A 147 -29.86 12.77 5.40
C ILE A 147 -30.74 13.60 4.46
N ASP A 148 -30.45 13.51 3.17
CA ASP A 148 -31.22 14.13 2.09
C ASP A 148 -31.70 13.08 1.07
N PRO A 149 -32.69 13.39 0.22
CA PRO A 149 -33.22 12.45 -0.76
C PRO A 149 -32.17 11.88 -1.73
N PHE A 150 -31.16 12.66 -2.14
CA PHE A 150 -30.11 12.17 -3.04
C PHE A 150 -29.20 11.16 -2.33
N THR A 151 -28.78 11.46 -1.09
CA THR A 151 -28.02 10.51 -0.27
C THR A 151 -28.81 9.23 0.01
N PHE A 152 -30.13 9.34 0.25
CA PHE A 152 -31.00 8.19 0.46
C PHE A 152 -31.01 7.24 -0.75
N PHE A 153 -31.27 7.75 -1.95
CA PHE A 153 -31.19 6.96 -3.20
C PHE A 153 -29.78 6.39 -3.42
N SER A 154 -28.75 7.22 -3.20
CA SER A 154 -27.35 6.85 -3.39
C SER A 154 -26.92 5.69 -2.48
N LEU A 155 -27.40 5.65 -1.23
CA LEU A 155 -27.09 4.58 -0.28
C LEU A 155 -27.70 3.23 -0.66
N ILE A 156 -28.86 3.23 -1.34
CA ILE A 156 -29.45 2.00 -1.90
C ILE A 156 -28.68 1.58 -3.17
N LEU A 157 -28.35 2.54 -4.04
CA LEU A 157 -27.71 2.32 -5.33
C LEU A 157 -26.17 2.16 -5.26
N LYS A 158 -25.57 2.12 -4.07
CA LYS A 158 -24.12 1.89 -3.92
C LYS A 158 -23.68 0.43 -4.07
N HIS A 159 -24.61 -0.52 -4.06
CA HIS A 159 -24.28 -1.96 -4.06
C HIS A 159 -23.96 -2.54 -5.44
N THR A 160 -24.14 -1.76 -6.53
CA THR A 160 -23.73 -2.09 -7.91
C THR A 160 -24.28 -3.41 -8.49
N SER A 161 -25.43 -3.90 -8.01
CA SER A 161 -26.09 -5.10 -8.51
C SER A 161 -27.59 -5.13 -8.20
N ASP A 162 -28.41 -5.53 -9.18
CA ASP A 162 -29.86 -5.75 -9.04
C ASP A 162 -30.18 -6.75 -7.92
N VAL A 163 -29.35 -7.79 -7.75
CA VAL A 163 -29.54 -8.83 -6.71
C VAL A 163 -29.56 -8.21 -5.31
N THR A 164 -28.80 -7.15 -5.10
CA THR A 164 -28.73 -6.47 -3.80
C THR A 164 -29.71 -5.30 -3.72
N ALA A 165 -29.85 -4.50 -4.77
CA ALA A 165 -30.66 -3.27 -4.72
C ALA A 165 -32.17 -3.51 -4.82
N LEU A 166 -32.64 -4.49 -5.60
CA LEU A 166 -34.08 -4.76 -5.75
C LEU A 166 -34.77 -5.15 -4.43
N PRO A 167 -34.21 -6.06 -3.60
CA PRO A 167 -34.78 -6.36 -2.29
C PRO A 167 -34.83 -5.15 -1.35
N LEU A 168 -33.85 -4.25 -1.46
CA LEU A 168 -33.80 -3.03 -0.64
C LEU A 168 -34.90 -2.06 -1.04
N PHE A 169 -35.11 -1.82 -2.34
CA PHE A 169 -36.22 -0.99 -2.82
C PHE A 169 -37.57 -1.57 -2.43
N ALA A 170 -37.75 -2.90 -2.50
CA ALA A 170 -38.99 -3.55 -2.05
C ALA A 170 -39.26 -3.32 -0.56
N LYS A 171 -38.25 -3.50 0.31
CA LYS A 171 -38.38 -3.26 1.75
C LYS A 171 -38.64 -1.79 2.10
N VAL A 172 -37.92 -0.87 1.44
CA VAL A 172 -38.10 0.57 1.63
C VAL A 172 -39.49 1.00 1.17
N GLY A 173 -39.93 0.55 0.00
CA GLY A 173 -41.26 0.85 -0.54
C GLY A 173 -42.38 0.35 0.38
N ALA A 174 -42.25 -0.86 0.92
CA ALA A 174 -43.19 -1.41 1.90
C ALA A 174 -43.19 -0.60 3.21
N SER A 175 -42.01 -0.20 3.71
CA SER A 175 -41.87 0.57 4.95
C SER A 175 -42.45 1.98 4.83
N LEU A 176 -42.34 2.60 3.66
CA LEU A 176 -42.84 3.95 3.39
C LEU A 176 -44.29 3.96 2.84
N GLY A 177 -44.89 2.80 2.61
CA GLY A 177 -46.27 2.64 2.16
C GLY A 177 -46.50 3.08 0.71
N LEU A 178 -45.55 2.82 -0.19
CA LEU A 178 -45.68 3.17 -1.61
C LEU A 178 -46.72 2.28 -2.31
N THR A 179 -47.45 2.87 -3.25
CA THR A 179 -48.53 2.21 -4.01
C THR A 179 -48.06 1.63 -5.33
N SER A 180 -47.01 2.21 -5.93
CA SER A 180 -46.36 1.67 -7.12
C SER A 180 -45.69 0.33 -6.82
N PRO A 181 -45.72 -0.62 -7.76
CA PRO A 181 -45.01 -1.89 -7.58
C PRO A 181 -43.51 -1.65 -7.45
N ALA A 182 -42.87 -2.39 -6.55
CA ALA A 182 -41.41 -2.38 -6.43
C ALA A 182 -40.76 -2.75 -7.79
N PRO A 183 -39.59 -2.16 -8.11
CA PRO A 183 -38.92 -2.42 -9.37
C PRO A 183 -38.58 -3.91 -9.52
N THR A 184 -38.68 -4.42 -10.75
CA THR A 184 -38.33 -5.81 -11.10
C THR A 184 -36.95 -5.94 -11.76
N ASN A 185 -36.41 -4.82 -12.24
CA ASN A 185 -35.04 -4.66 -12.74
C ASN A 185 -34.63 -3.18 -12.60
N LEU A 186 -33.33 -2.90 -12.72
CA LEU A 186 -32.79 -1.53 -12.71
C LEU A 186 -32.12 -1.16 -14.04
N VAL A 187 -32.63 -1.70 -15.16
CA VAL A 187 -32.06 -1.42 -16.50
C VAL A 187 -32.15 0.09 -16.79
N GLY A 188 -31.02 0.68 -17.17
CA GLY A 188 -30.91 2.12 -17.45
C GLY A 188 -30.70 3.01 -16.22
N VAL A 189 -30.71 2.46 -15.00
CA VAL A 189 -30.44 3.22 -13.77
C VAL A 189 -28.93 3.36 -13.56
N PRO A 190 -28.40 4.59 -13.43
CA PRO A 190 -26.97 4.80 -13.17
C PRO A 190 -26.62 4.50 -11.70
N TRP A 191 -25.63 3.62 -11.46
CA TRP A 191 -25.18 3.20 -10.12
C TRP A 191 -24.36 4.28 -9.38
N SER A 192 -24.46 4.31 -8.05
CA SER A 192 -23.68 5.23 -7.21
C SER A 192 -22.26 4.70 -6.93
N ASN A 193 -21.32 5.60 -6.66
CA ASN A 193 -19.96 5.24 -6.25
C ASN A 193 -19.95 4.84 -4.76
N PRO A 194 -19.58 3.59 -4.40
CA PRO A 194 -19.59 3.12 -3.02
C PRO A 194 -18.71 3.94 -2.06
N MET A 195 -17.61 4.51 -2.57
CA MET A 195 -16.65 5.30 -1.79
C MET A 195 -17.07 6.78 -1.62
N ASN A 196 -18.15 7.20 -2.28
CA ASN A 196 -18.60 8.61 -2.30
C ASN A 196 -20.14 8.70 -2.34
N ALA A 197 -20.80 7.97 -1.44
CA ALA A 197 -22.26 7.82 -1.45
C ALA A 197 -23.03 9.06 -0.93
N TRP A 198 -22.45 9.87 -0.05
CA TRP A 198 -23.14 11.04 0.54
C TRP A 198 -23.10 12.25 -0.38
N PHE A 199 -24.21 12.98 -0.51
CA PHE A 199 -24.31 14.23 -1.28
C PHE A 199 -23.89 15.47 -0.49
N PHE A 200 -23.31 15.28 0.68
CA PHE A 200 -22.73 16.32 1.52
C PHE A 200 -21.42 15.81 2.14
N ALA A 201 -20.61 16.73 2.66
CA ALA A 201 -19.33 16.38 3.28
C ALA A 201 -19.49 15.90 4.73
N TYR A 202 -18.41 15.35 5.30
CA TYR A 202 -18.32 15.00 6.72
C TYR A 202 -18.57 16.22 7.61
N ARG A 203 -19.06 15.97 8.83
CA ARG A 203 -19.50 16.98 9.79
C ARG A 203 -18.51 18.14 9.98
N SER A 204 -17.20 17.88 10.13
CA SER A 204 -16.18 18.91 10.35
C SER A 204 -16.05 19.95 9.24
N VAL A 205 -16.47 19.62 8.03
CA VAL A 205 -16.29 20.45 6.83
C VAL A 205 -17.59 20.75 6.08
N ARG A 206 -18.72 20.20 6.54
CA ARG A 206 -20.07 20.47 6.03
C ARG A 206 -20.49 21.89 6.36
N GLN A 207 -21.07 22.59 5.39
CA GLN A 207 -21.65 23.90 5.63
C GLN A 207 -23.10 23.76 6.14
N PRO A 208 -23.58 24.66 7.00
CA PRO A 208 -24.96 24.60 7.53
C PRO A 208 -26.04 24.57 6.44
N GLU A 209 -25.78 25.21 5.29
CA GLU A 209 -26.71 25.29 4.16
C GLU A 209 -26.64 24.10 3.21
N ASP A 210 -25.67 23.18 3.34
CA ASP A 210 -25.52 22.06 2.40
C ASP A 210 -26.77 21.16 2.42
N GLY A 211 -27.24 20.77 3.61
CA GLY A 211 -28.46 19.95 3.77
C GLY A 211 -29.73 20.65 3.26
N PRO A 212 -30.06 21.86 3.77
CA PRO A 212 -31.21 22.64 3.30
C PRO A 212 -31.22 22.89 1.78
N THR A 213 -30.06 23.11 1.17
CA THR A 213 -29.93 23.27 -0.28
C THR A 213 -30.29 21.99 -1.03
N LEU A 214 -29.86 20.82 -0.55
CA LEU A 214 -30.23 19.53 -1.15
C LEU A 214 -31.73 19.24 -1.01
N TRP A 215 -32.36 19.59 0.12
CA TRP A 215 -33.81 19.44 0.28
C TRP A 215 -34.60 20.36 -0.65
N ARG A 216 -34.22 21.65 -0.74
CA ARG A 216 -34.81 22.59 -1.73
C ARG A 216 -34.66 22.07 -3.16
N LEU A 217 -33.48 21.58 -3.52
CA LEU A 217 -33.23 21.04 -4.85
C LEU A 217 -34.05 19.77 -5.12
N ALA A 218 -34.20 18.88 -4.13
CA ALA A 218 -35.00 17.68 -4.28
C ALA A 218 -36.48 18.00 -4.52
N GLN A 219 -37.04 18.97 -3.79
CA GLN A 219 -38.41 19.48 -4.02
C GLN A 219 -38.58 19.99 -5.45
N GLN A 220 -37.64 20.80 -5.92
CA GLN A 220 -37.61 21.33 -7.30
C GLN A 220 -37.49 20.23 -8.36
N ALA A 221 -36.61 19.25 -8.13
CA ALA A 221 -36.42 18.13 -9.04
C ALA A 221 -37.69 17.26 -9.15
N VAL A 222 -38.34 16.97 -8.02
CA VAL A 222 -39.62 16.25 -8.01
C VAL A 222 -40.70 17.04 -8.74
N ALA A 223 -40.78 18.36 -8.56
CA ALA A 223 -41.69 19.22 -9.32
C ALA A 223 -41.35 19.33 -10.82
N GLY A 224 -40.10 19.01 -11.20
CA GLY A 224 -39.61 19.09 -12.58
C GLY A 224 -39.16 20.49 -13.01
N GLU A 225 -39.05 21.43 -12.08
CA GLU A 225 -38.66 22.82 -12.31
C GLU A 225 -37.52 23.19 -11.36
N LEU A 226 -36.33 23.46 -11.92
CA LEU A 226 -35.14 23.84 -11.15
C LEU A 226 -34.97 25.35 -11.15
N ASP A 227 -34.48 25.90 -10.05
CA ASP A 227 -34.05 27.30 -10.00
C ASP A 227 -32.53 27.42 -10.16
N ALA A 228 -32.08 28.48 -10.85
CA ALA A 228 -30.67 28.66 -11.19
C ALA A 228 -29.77 28.89 -9.95
N GLN A 229 -30.30 29.52 -8.90
CA GLN A 229 -29.58 29.78 -7.66
C GLN A 229 -29.40 28.48 -6.86
N THR A 230 -30.47 27.72 -6.59
CA THR A 230 -30.37 26.44 -5.85
C THR A 230 -29.52 25.42 -6.62
N PHE A 231 -29.61 25.38 -7.95
CA PHE A 231 -28.74 24.52 -8.77
C PHE A 231 -27.25 24.91 -8.63
N ALA A 232 -26.93 26.20 -8.62
CA ALA A 232 -25.56 26.69 -8.44
C ALA A 232 -25.04 26.46 -7.01
N GLU A 233 -25.88 26.67 -5.99
CA GLU A 233 -25.58 26.36 -4.59
C GLU A 233 -25.28 24.87 -4.41
N ALA A 234 -26.09 23.99 -4.99
CA ALA A 234 -25.89 22.54 -4.93
C ALA A 234 -24.60 22.08 -5.64
N LEU A 235 -24.22 22.72 -6.76
CA LEU A 235 -22.93 22.47 -7.42
C LEU A 235 -21.72 22.94 -6.61
N ALA A 236 -21.91 23.89 -5.69
CA ALA A 236 -20.86 24.38 -4.81
C ALA A 236 -20.65 23.48 -3.59
N ILE A 237 -21.62 22.63 -3.23
CA ILE A 237 -21.50 21.67 -2.12
C ILE A 237 -20.26 20.80 -2.33
N ARG A 238 -19.46 20.66 -1.28
CA ARG A 238 -18.21 19.91 -1.35
C ARG A 238 -18.49 18.45 -1.72
N GLN A 239 -17.72 17.92 -2.67
CA GLN A 239 -17.86 16.55 -3.22
C GLN A 239 -19.08 16.32 -4.15
N VAL A 240 -19.90 17.34 -4.41
CA VAL A 240 -21.02 17.30 -5.38
C VAL A 240 -20.55 17.95 -6.68
N ALA A 241 -20.08 17.13 -7.61
CA ALA A 241 -19.75 17.56 -8.97
C ALA A 241 -20.96 17.39 -9.90
N LEU A 242 -20.99 18.10 -11.04
CA LEU A 242 -22.09 18.05 -12.01
C LEU A 242 -22.53 16.62 -12.40
N PRO A 243 -21.63 15.65 -12.68
CA PRO A 243 -22.07 14.28 -13.00
C PRO A 243 -22.87 13.64 -11.87
N LYS A 244 -22.45 13.86 -10.62
CA LYS A 244 -23.11 13.33 -9.42
C LYS A 244 -24.44 14.03 -9.16
N LEU A 245 -24.49 15.35 -9.32
CA LEU A 245 -25.71 16.14 -9.17
C LEU A 245 -26.78 15.72 -10.19
N THR A 246 -26.43 15.70 -11.48
CA THR A 246 -27.36 15.32 -12.56
C THR A 246 -27.77 13.85 -12.51
N GLN A 247 -26.93 12.98 -11.94
CA GLN A 247 -27.29 11.60 -11.62
C GLN A 247 -28.34 11.54 -10.50
N GLY A 248 -28.18 12.35 -9.45
CA GLY A 248 -29.18 12.51 -8.40
C GLY A 248 -30.53 13.02 -8.93
N LEU A 249 -30.50 14.05 -9.76
CA LEU A 249 -31.70 14.60 -10.41
C LEU A 249 -32.41 13.54 -11.27
N PHE A 250 -31.65 12.73 -12.02
CA PHE A 250 -32.18 11.62 -12.79
C PHE A 250 -32.89 10.57 -11.92
N TRP A 251 -32.38 10.25 -10.73
CA TRP A 251 -33.04 9.30 -9.84
C TRP A 251 -34.38 9.84 -9.29
N LEU A 252 -34.43 11.12 -8.93
CA LEU A 252 -35.64 11.72 -8.36
C LEU A 252 -36.73 11.95 -9.43
N ASN A 253 -36.34 12.27 -10.66
CA ASN A 253 -37.27 12.51 -11.76
C ASN A 253 -36.65 12.10 -13.12
N PRO A 254 -36.67 10.81 -13.47
CA PRO A 254 -36.03 10.27 -14.68
C PRO A 254 -36.74 10.69 -15.98
N GLU A 255 -37.94 11.24 -15.90
CA GLU A 255 -38.68 11.75 -17.06
C GLU A 255 -38.28 13.18 -17.43
N ARG A 256 -37.68 13.93 -16.49
CA ARG A 256 -37.33 15.34 -16.67
C ARG A 256 -35.84 15.59 -16.80
N PHE A 257 -35.01 14.75 -16.19
CA PHE A 257 -33.57 14.96 -16.13
C PHE A 257 -32.81 13.81 -16.78
N LEU A 258 -31.62 14.11 -17.31
CA LEU A 258 -30.66 13.15 -17.85
C LEU A 258 -29.33 13.34 -17.12
N THR A 259 -28.68 12.23 -16.78
CA THR A 259 -27.36 12.29 -16.15
C THR A 259 -26.27 12.66 -17.16
N LEU A 260 -25.39 13.59 -16.79
CA LEU A 260 -24.22 14.00 -17.59
C LEU A 260 -22.94 13.37 -17.01
N ASN A 261 -22.85 12.04 -17.13
CA ASN A 261 -21.72 11.25 -16.65
C ASN A 261 -20.82 10.76 -17.79
N GLY A 262 -19.77 10.01 -17.46
CA GLY A 262 -18.80 9.47 -18.44
C GLY A 262 -19.38 8.49 -19.46
N VAL A 263 -20.63 8.05 -19.30
CA VAL A 263 -21.34 7.17 -20.24
C VAL A 263 -22.21 8.01 -21.20
N ASN A 264 -23.01 8.91 -20.65
CA ASN A 264 -23.95 9.71 -21.41
C ASN A 264 -23.29 10.86 -22.18
N VAL A 265 -22.29 11.54 -21.62
CA VAL A 265 -21.65 12.69 -22.29
C VAL A 265 -21.05 12.32 -23.65
N PRO A 266 -20.22 11.27 -23.78
CA PRO A 266 -19.70 10.86 -25.09
C PRO A 266 -20.81 10.49 -26.09
N TYR A 267 -21.83 9.78 -25.63
CA TYR A 267 -22.96 9.34 -26.45
C TYR A 267 -23.76 10.52 -27.03
N LEU A 268 -23.96 11.59 -26.25
CA LEU A 268 -24.63 12.81 -26.68
C LEU A 268 -23.75 13.65 -27.62
N GLN A 269 -22.45 13.75 -27.34
CA GLN A 269 -21.51 14.48 -28.19
C GLN A 269 -21.40 13.88 -29.59
N GLU A 270 -21.39 12.55 -29.70
CA GLU A 270 -21.39 11.84 -30.98
C GLU A 270 -22.67 12.07 -31.78
N ARG A 271 -23.78 12.42 -31.12
CA ARG A 271 -25.07 12.78 -31.74
C ARG A 271 -25.26 14.29 -31.92
N GLY A 272 -24.17 15.06 -31.89
CA GLY A 272 -24.17 16.48 -32.22
C GLY A 272 -24.31 17.44 -31.02
N ILE A 273 -24.54 16.93 -29.80
CA ILE A 273 -24.62 17.77 -28.58
C ILE A 273 -23.21 17.96 -28.00
N ARG A 274 -22.35 18.64 -28.77
CA ARG A 274 -20.90 18.76 -28.48
C ARG A 274 -20.58 19.35 -27.09
N ARG A 275 -21.48 20.17 -26.53
CA ARG A 275 -21.30 20.87 -25.25
C ARG A 275 -21.80 20.10 -24.02
N ALA A 276 -22.28 18.86 -24.17
CA ALA A 276 -22.81 18.06 -23.05
C ALA A 276 -21.81 17.91 -21.88
N GLY A 277 -20.50 17.87 -22.15
CA GLY A 277 -19.45 17.80 -21.12
C GLY A 277 -18.97 19.15 -20.57
N GLN A 278 -19.57 20.27 -20.98
CA GLN A 278 -19.09 21.63 -20.65
C GLN A 278 -20.10 22.44 -19.83
N VAL A 279 -21.16 21.81 -19.35
CA VAL A 279 -22.25 22.43 -18.57
C VAL A 279 -21.76 22.93 -17.21
N GLN A 280 -22.16 24.15 -16.85
CA GLN A 280 -21.80 24.80 -15.58
C GLN A 280 -22.96 25.57 -14.95
N THR A 281 -23.98 25.88 -15.72
CA THR A 281 -25.17 26.61 -15.29
C THR A 281 -26.42 25.79 -15.58
N LEU A 282 -27.51 26.12 -14.91
CA LEU A 282 -28.80 25.50 -15.18
C LEU A 282 -29.23 25.71 -16.65
N ALA A 283 -29.08 26.92 -17.19
CA ALA A 283 -29.43 27.22 -18.58
C ALA A 283 -28.66 26.35 -19.61
N GLU A 284 -27.38 26.08 -19.35
CA GLU A 284 -26.60 25.16 -20.19
C GLU A 284 -27.07 23.71 -20.04
N TYR A 285 -27.44 23.30 -18.82
CA TYR A 285 -27.99 21.97 -18.58
C TYR A 285 -29.33 21.79 -19.30
N GLU A 286 -30.26 22.75 -19.17
CA GLU A 286 -31.55 22.77 -19.85
C GLU A 286 -31.39 22.77 -21.37
N SER A 287 -30.42 23.50 -21.91
CA SER A 287 -30.11 23.47 -23.35
C SER A 287 -29.68 22.07 -23.81
N VAL A 288 -28.85 21.36 -23.01
CA VAL A 288 -28.46 19.98 -23.29
C VAL A 288 -29.66 19.03 -23.18
N MET A 289 -30.51 19.21 -22.17
CA MET A 289 -31.74 18.42 -21.99
C MET A 289 -32.70 18.60 -23.17
N GLN A 290 -32.91 19.83 -23.62
CA GLN A 290 -33.78 20.16 -24.75
C GLN A 290 -33.25 19.55 -26.05
N ALA A 291 -31.93 19.62 -26.28
CA ALA A 291 -31.29 18.97 -27.42
C ALA A 291 -31.36 17.44 -27.34
N ALA A 292 -31.16 16.85 -26.16
CA ALA A 292 -31.27 15.41 -25.95
C ALA A 292 -32.70 14.91 -26.18
N ALA A 293 -33.71 15.68 -25.77
CA ALA A 293 -35.12 15.37 -26.00
C ALA A 293 -35.48 15.32 -27.50
N GLN A 294 -34.76 16.06 -28.35
CA GLN A 294 -34.92 15.95 -29.81
C GLN A 294 -34.36 14.63 -30.36
N ILE A 295 -33.40 14.00 -29.67
CA ILE A 295 -32.88 12.68 -30.03
C ILE A 295 -33.89 11.61 -29.59
N ASN A 296 -34.28 11.64 -28.31
CA ASN A 296 -35.37 10.82 -27.78
C ASN A 296 -35.90 11.47 -26.48
N PRO A 297 -37.21 11.69 -26.34
CA PRO A 297 -37.79 12.29 -25.13
C PRO A 297 -37.70 11.39 -23.89
N ASP A 298 -37.49 10.07 -24.04
CA ASP A 298 -37.25 9.16 -22.93
C ASP A 298 -35.77 9.15 -22.54
N PHE A 299 -35.43 9.94 -21.51
CA PHE A 299 -34.05 10.02 -21.00
C PHE A 299 -33.54 8.72 -20.40
N ALA A 300 -34.40 7.84 -19.90
CA ALA A 300 -33.96 6.52 -19.43
C ALA A 300 -33.58 5.62 -20.60
N ALA A 301 -34.34 5.65 -21.71
CA ALA A 301 -33.99 4.94 -22.93
C ALA A 301 -32.66 5.46 -23.54
N LEU A 302 -32.44 6.78 -23.49
CA LEU A 302 -31.16 7.38 -23.88
C LEU A 302 -30.01 6.91 -22.99
N SER A 303 -30.19 6.94 -21.67
CA SER A 303 -29.18 6.48 -20.71
C SER A 303 -28.87 4.98 -20.88
N ASN A 304 -29.89 4.16 -21.09
CA ASN A 304 -29.74 2.74 -21.40
C ASN A 304 -29.01 2.51 -22.72
N SER A 305 -29.33 3.25 -23.77
CA SER A 305 -28.65 3.15 -25.07
C SER A 305 -27.19 3.59 -24.97
N ALA A 306 -26.90 4.66 -24.22
CA ALA A 306 -25.54 5.09 -23.94
C ALA A 306 -24.76 4.00 -23.19
N TRP A 307 -25.39 3.35 -22.21
CA TRP A 307 -24.82 2.22 -21.50
C TRP A 307 -24.61 1.02 -22.43
N LEU A 308 -25.60 0.59 -23.20
CA LEU A 308 -25.50 -0.52 -24.14
C LEU A 308 -24.40 -0.29 -25.18
N ILE A 309 -24.25 0.92 -25.71
CA ILE A 309 -23.13 1.25 -26.61
C ILE A 309 -21.79 1.20 -25.86
N SER A 310 -21.74 1.70 -24.62
CA SER A 310 -20.54 1.54 -23.78
C SER A 310 -20.20 0.07 -23.49
N GLN A 311 -21.21 -0.83 -23.53
CA GLN A 311 -21.07 -2.28 -23.41
C GLN A 311 -20.87 -3.00 -24.76
N GLN A 312 -21.28 -2.46 -25.90
CA GLN A 312 -21.06 -3.08 -27.23
C GLN A 312 -19.58 -3.06 -27.62
N GLY A 313 -18.79 -2.15 -27.06
CA GLY A 313 -17.32 -2.26 -27.04
C GLY A 313 -16.79 -3.49 -26.27
N ALA A 314 -17.66 -4.34 -25.71
CA ALA A 314 -17.35 -5.52 -24.92
C ALA A 314 -17.93 -6.84 -25.49
N GLN A 315 -18.29 -6.92 -26.79
CA GLN A 315 -18.56 -8.22 -27.41
C GLN A 315 -17.28 -9.05 -27.53
N THR A 316 -17.24 -10.24 -26.92
CA THR A 316 -16.14 -11.20 -27.06
C THR A 316 -15.98 -11.66 -28.52
N ALA A 317 -14.74 -11.68 -29.01
CA ALA A 317 -14.39 -12.22 -30.33
C ALA A 317 -14.67 -13.73 -30.41
N ARG A 318 -14.89 -14.27 -31.62
CA ARG A 318 -15.07 -15.70 -31.88
C ARG A 318 -14.11 -16.16 -32.99
N LEU A 319 -13.81 -17.45 -33.03
CA LEU A 319 -13.14 -18.05 -34.20
C LEU A 319 -13.98 -17.83 -35.46
N SER A 320 -13.33 -17.70 -36.61
CA SER A 320 -14.02 -17.70 -37.90
C SER A 320 -14.60 -19.09 -38.21
N GLU A 321 -15.48 -19.18 -39.21
CA GLU A 321 -16.18 -20.44 -39.57
C GLU A 321 -15.22 -21.60 -39.91
N ASN A 322 -14.01 -21.29 -40.36
CA ASN A 322 -12.94 -22.26 -40.65
C ASN A 322 -12.01 -22.55 -39.45
N GLY A 323 -12.37 -22.10 -38.23
CA GLY A 323 -11.61 -22.35 -37.00
C GLY A 323 -10.38 -21.46 -36.80
N ALA A 324 -10.18 -20.44 -37.64
CA ALA A 324 -9.05 -19.53 -37.54
C ALA A 324 -9.28 -18.36 -36.56
N PHE A 325 -8.19 -17.81 -36.02
CA PHE A 325 -8.26 -16.62 -35.17
C PHE A 325 -8.51 -15.37 -36.04
N PRO A 326 -9.42 -14.45 -35.66
CA PRO A 326 -9.78 -13.29 -36.47
C PRO A 326 -8.72 -12.16 -36.39
N PHE A 327 -7.48 -12.45 -36.81
CA PHE A 327 -6.35 -11.54 -36.66
C PHE A 327 -6.50 -10.26 -37.50
N ALA A 328 -6.97 -10.35 -38.75
CA ALA A 328 -7.28 -9.17 -39.57
C ALA A 328 -8.25 -8.20 -38.88
N GLN A 329 -9.28 -8.73 -38.20
CA GLN A 329 -10.23 -7.92 -37.43
C GLN A 329 -9.56 -7.29 -36.21
N PHE A 330 -8.77 -8.06 -35.45
CA PHE A 330 -7.99 -7.56 -34.33
C PHE A 330 -7.07 -6.41 -34.76
N ARG A 331 -6.38 -6.55 -35.89
CA ARG A 331 -5.49 -5.54 -36.45
C ARG A 331 -6.24 -4.26 -36.80
N GLU A 332 -7.37 -4.35 -37.49
CA GLU A 332 -8.20 -3.18 -37.79
C GLU A 332 -8.69 -2.47 -36.53
N GLU A 333 -9.14 -3.22 -35.53
CA GLU A 333 -9.63 -2.66 -34.26
C GLU A 333 -8.50 -2.04 -33.43
N ALA A 334 -7.31 -2.64 -33.43
CA ALA A 334 -6.12 -2.09 -32.82
C ALA A 334 -5.72 -0.74 -33.45
N LEU A 335 -5.83 -0.61 -34.77
CA LEU A 335 -5.56 0.65 -35.47
C LEU A 335 -6.57 1.76 -35.13
N ARG A 336 -7.83 1.41 -34.82
CA ARG A 336 -8.88 2.37 -34.41
C ARG A 336 -8.58 3.08 -33.10
N TYR A 337 -7.78 2.48 -32.22
CA TYR A 337 -7.40 3.04 -30.92
C TYR A 337 -5.93 3.45 -30.84
N SER A 338 -5.31 3.77 -31.98
CA SER A 338 -3.91 4.20 -32.06
C SER A 338 -3.61 5.48 -31.25
N THR A 339 -4.63 6.31 -30.97
CA THR A 339 -4.52 7.58 -30.24
C THR A 339 -4.79 7.49 -28.73
N ASP A 340 -5.68 6.60 -28.28
CA ASP A 340 -5.99 6.35 -26.87
C ASP A 340 -5.69 4.88 -26.56
N LYS A 341 -4.42 4.62 -26.28
CA LYS A 341 -3.89 3.26 -26.13
C LYS A 341 -4.36 2.59 -24.84
N VAL A 342 -4.67 3.35 -23.77
CA VAL A 342 -5.35 2.80 -22.57
C VAL A 342 -6.72 2.26 -22.95
N LYS A 343 -7.53 3.09 -23.60
CA LYS A 343 -8.89 2.69 -24.00
C LYS A 343 -8.85 1.58 -25.03
N GLY A 344 -7.91 1.64 -25.97
CA GLY A 344 -7.65 0.58 -26.95
C GLY A 344 -7.34 -0.75 -26.31
N ASN A 345 -6.39 -0.80 -25.39
CA ASN A 345 -6.07 -2.03 -24.66
C ASN A 345 -7.26 -2.53 -23.84
N LEU A 346 -7.98 -1.65 -23.14
CA LEU A 346 -9.13 -2.05 -22.35
C LEU A 346 -10.23 -2.69 -23.22
N VAL A 347 -10.45 -2.14 -24.43
CA VAL A 347 -11.43 -2.66 -25.38
C VAL A 347 -10.95 -3.98 -26.00
N LEU A 348 -9.70 -4.05 -26.46
CA LEU A 348 -9.14 -5.25 -27.06
C LEU A 348 -9.00 -6.40 -26.05
N ASP A 349 -8.59 -6.12 -24.82
CA ASP A 349 -8.52 -7.12 -23.73
C ASP A 349 -9.91 -7.67 -23.43
N LYS A 350 -10.93 -6.81 -23.29
CA LYS A 350 -12.31 -7.27 -23.06
C LYS A 350 -12.84 -8.14 -24.20
N LYS A 351 -12.40 -7.88 -25.42
CA LYS A 351 -12.91 -8.55 -26.63
C LYS A 351 -12.15 -9.83 -26.99
N TYR A 352 -10.83 -9.78 -27.07
CA TYR A 352 -10.02 -10.87 -27.63
C TYR A 352 -9.40 -11.78 -26.55
N ALA A 353 -9.24 -11.30 -25.31
CA ALA A 353 -8.67 -12.11 -24.25
C ALA A 353 -9.53 -13.33 -23.87
N PRO A 354 -10.88 -13.24 -23.79
CA PRO A 354 -11.69 -14.42 -23.47
C PRO A 354 -11.65 -15.48 -24.58
N LEU A 355 -11.53 -15.07 -25.86
CA LEU A 355 -11.34 -16.00 -26.98
C LEU A 355 -10.01 -16.76 -26.85
N LEU A 356 -8.92 -16.04 -26.57
CA LEU A 356 -7.61 -16.68 -26.33
C LEU A 356 -7.68 -17.65 -25.14
N LEU A 357 -8.34 -17.28 -24.04
CA LEU A 357 -8.52 -18.16 -22.87
C LEU A 357 -9.35 -19.42 -23.18
N GLU A 358 -10.42 -19.27 -23.94
CA GLU A 358 -11.27 -20.39 -24.38
C GLU A 358 -10.47 -21.41 -25.19
N ILE A 359 -9.69 -20.92 -26.17
CA ILE A 359 -8.84 -21.78 -27.01
C ILE A 359 -7.74 -22.47 -26.19
N MET A 360 -7.27 -21.81 -25.13
CA MET A 360 -6.18 -22.30 -24.27
C MET A 360 -6.66 -23.12 -23.05
N GLY A 361 -7.98 -23.33 -22.90
CA GLY A 361 -8.56 -24.18 -21.85
C GLY A 361 -8.46 -23.66 -20.41
N GLY A 362 -8.30 -22.34 -20.18
CA GLY A 362 -8.00 -21.73 -18.88
C GLY A 362 -9.16 -21.01 -18.16
N ASP A 363 -9.02 -20.78 -16.84
CA ASP A 363 -9.97 -20.03 -15.99
C ASP A 363 -9.79 -18.49 -16.14
N TRP A 364 -10.90 -17.74 -16.18
CA TRP A 364 -10.99 -16.34 -16.62
C TRP A 364 -10.43 -15.29 -15.64
N LYS A 365 -9.97 -15.71 -14.45
CA LYS A 365 -9.65 -14.82 -13.31
C LYS A 365 -8.29 -14.11 -13.39
N ALA A 366 -7.47 -14.36 -14.43
CA ALA A 366 -6.09 -13.86 -14.52
C ALA A 366 -5.86 -12.75 -15.57
N LEU A 367 -6.91 -12.04 -15.98
CA LEU A 367 -6.79 -10.93 -16.93
C LEU A 367 -6.26 -9.66 -16.24
N SER A 368 -5.29 -8.99 -16.85
CA SER A 368 -4.76 -7.71 -16.37
C SER A 368 -4.44 -6.80 -17.56
N PRO A 369 -4.81 -5.51 -17.51
CA PRO A 369 -4.51 -4.57 -18.59
C PRO A 369 -3.02 -4.58 -18.94
N ALA A 370 -2.69 -4.69 -20.23
CA ALA A 370 -1.31 -4.64 -20.67
C ALA A 370 -0.72 -3.23 -20.47
N ARG A 371 0.17 -3.06 -19.49
CA ARG A 371 1.17 -1.97 -19.48
C ARG A 371 2.53 -2.54 -19.85
N SER A 372 3.31 -1.77 -20.61
CA SER A 372 4.69 -2.13 -20.92
C SER A 372 5.45 -2.42 -19.62
N PRO A 373 5.99 -3.65 -19.42
CA PRO A 373 6.77 -3.97 -18.24
C PRO A 373 8.16 -3.31 -18.26
N TYR A 374 8.49 -2.55 -19.32
CA TYR A 374 9.83 -2.00 -19.55
C TYR A 374 9.89 -0.46 -19.52
N SER A 375 8.80 0.25 -19.85
CA SER A 375 8.84 1.71 -20.00
C SER A 375 7.67 2.47 -19.38
N GLY A 376 6.64 1.79 -18.87
CA GLY A 376 5.44 2.45 -18.34
C GLY A 376 4.63 3.25 -19.38
N ARG A 377 4.97 3.16 -20.67
CA ARG A 377 4.20 3.74 -21.78
C ARG A 377 3.20 2.74 -22.37
N GLU A 378 2.14 3.28 -22.95
CA GLU A 378 0.99 2.54 -23.47
C GLU A 378 1.25 2.04 -24.91
N GLN A 379 0.83 0.80 -25.20
CA GLN A 379 0.99 0.11 -26.50
C GLN A 379 -0.27 -0.71 -26.78
N VAL A 380 -0.62 -0.98 -28.04
CA VAL A 380 -1.84 -1.74 -28.36
C VAL A 380 -1.53 -3.24 -28.39
N ALA A 381 -1.92 -3.97 -27.33
CA ALA A 381 -1.70 -5.42 -27.22
C ALA A 381 -2.70 -6.07 -26.26
N VAL A 382 -3.02 -7.34 -26.52
CA VAL A 382 -3.80 -8.17 -25.58
C VAL A 382 -2.84 -8.98 -24.73
N LYS A 383 -3.02 -8.95 -23.40
CA LYS A 383 -2.20 -9.74 -22.48
C LYS A 383 -3.05 -10.75 -21.74
N VAL A 384 -2.75 -12.04 -21.95
CA VAL A 384 -3.36 -13.14 -21.20
C VAL A 384 -2.28 -13.81 -20.37
N ALA A 385 -2.53 -13.97 -19.07
CA ALA A 385 -1.71 -14.85 -18.24
C ALA A 385 -2.20 -16.29 -18.44
N LEU A 386 -1.28 -17.20 -18.76
CA LEU A 386 -1.62 -18.61 -18.98
C LEU A 386 -1.45 -19.33 -17.64
N GLY A 387 -2.53 -19.94 -17.13
CA GLY A 387 -2.44 -20.82 -15.97
C GLY A 387 -1.79 -22.15 -16.38
N GLY A 388 -0.93 -22.85 -15.62
CA GLY A 388 -0.71 -22.93 -14.17
C GLY A 388 -0.86 -21.63 -13.40
N GLY A 389 -1.94 -21.55 -12.61
CA GLY A 389 -2.37 -20.32 -11.94
C GLY A 389 -1.23 -19.55 -11.30
N VAL A 390 -1.38 -18.23 -11.22
CA VAL A 390 -0.55 -17.37 -10.38
C VAL A 390 -0.59 -17.92 -8.95
N LYS A 391 0.29 -18.87 -8.65
CA LYS A 391 0.64 -19.28 -7.30
C LYS A 391 1.34 -18.07 -6.72
N ALA A 392 0.91 -17.65 -5.54
CA ALA A 392 1.55 -16.62 -4.73
C ALA A 392 2.96 -17.03 -4.23
N ASP A 393 3.61 -17.97 -4.91
CA ASP A 393 4.81 -18.71 -4.47
C ASP A 393 6.00 -18.57 -5.44
N GLY A 394 5.82 -17.95 -6.60
CA GLY A 394 6.91 -17.47 -7.46
C GLY A 394 7.64 -18.50 -8.32
N ALA A 395 6.99 -19.58 -8.78
CA ALA A 395 7.54 -20.39 -9.87
C ALA A 395 7.42 -19.67 -11.24
N SER A 396 8.06 -20.22 -12.28
CA SER A 396 8.03 -19.77 -13.69
C SER A 396 6.66 -19.29 -14.18
N PHE A 397 6.61 -18.22 -14.98
CA PHE A 397 5.35 -17.60 -15.43
C PHE A 397 5.14 -17.78 -16.94
N GLY A 398 3.91 -18.08 -17.36
CA GLY A 398 3.47 -18.15 -18.76
C GLY A 398 2.58 -16.95 -19.17
N ARG A 399 2.80 -16.35 -20.34
CA ARG A 399 1.90 -15.29 -20.87
C ARG A 399 1.76 -15.32 -22.39
N ALA A 400 0.59 -14.90 -22.88
CA ALA A 400 0.31 -14.67 -24.29
C ALA A 400 0.20 -13.16 -24.57
N LEU A 401 0.81 -12.72 -25.68
CA LEU A 401 0.83 -11.34 -26.15
C LEU A 401 0.42 -11.27 -27.62
N LEU A 402 -0.69 -10.61 -27.93
CA LEU A 402 -1.16 -10.43 -29.31
C LEU A 402 -0.85 -9.02 -29.81
N PHE A 403 -0.13 -8.91 -30.94
CA PHE A 403 0.33 -7.64 -31.54
C PHE A 403 -0.19 -7.44 -32.97
N GLY A 404 -0.58 -6.19 -33.30
CA GLY A 404 -1.18 -5.82 -34.58
C GLY A 404 -0.19 -5.73 -35.75
N GLU A 405 0.71 -4.73 -35.77
CA GLU A 405 1.75 -4.60 -36.83
C GLU A 405 2.82 -3.50 -36.57
N LEU A 406 2.64 -2.59 -35.60
CA LEU A 406 3.55 -1.44 -35.41
C LEU A 406 4.03 -1.26 -33.97
N GLY A 407 5.35 -1.41 -33.81
CA GLY A 407 6.14 -0.93 -32.68
C GLY A 407 6.13 -1.86 -31.47
N GLY A 408 7.11 -2.75 -31.40
CA GLY A 408 7.44 -3.41 -30.14
C GLY A 408 7.87 -2.40 -29.07
N PHE A 409 8.27 -2.90 -27.90
CA PHE A 409 8.79 -2.06 -26.83
C PHE A 409 9.95 -1.19 -27.35
N GLU A 410 10.17 -0.02 -26.73
CA GLU A 410 11.19 0.99 -27.09
C GLU A 410 12.63 0.43 -27.22
N TYR A 411 12.84 -0.84 -26.84
CA TYR A 411 14.09 -1.61 -26.92
C TYR A 411 13.94 -3.06 -27.43
N VAL A 412 12.75 -3.52 -27.87
CA VAL A 412 12.49 -4.88 -28.41
C VAL A 412 11.40 -4.83 -29.48
N SER A 413 11.69 -5.25 -30.71
CA SER A 413 10.65 -5.47 -31.71
C SER A 413 10.07 -6.87 -31.56
N PHE A 414 8.80 -6.98 -31.15
CA PHE A 414 8.05 -8.24 -31.27
C PHE A 414 7.42 -8.31 -32.67
N PRO A 415 7.39 -9.50 -33.30
CA PRO A 415 6.66 -9.67 -34.56
C PRO A 415 5.15 -9.51 -34.33
N ALA A 416 4.44 -9.11 -35.39
CA ALA A 416 2.98 -9.16 -35.41
C ALA A 416 2.51 -10.61 -35.18
N GLY A 417 1.37 -10.78 -34.51
CA GLY A 417 0.84 -12.10 -34.17
C GLY A 417 0.85 -12.40 -32.67
N LEU A 418 0.83 -13.68 -32.30
CA LEU A 418 0.66 -14.16 -30.93
C LEU A 418 1.99 -14.68 -30.38
N THR A 419 2.53 -14.04 -29.35
CA THR A 419 3.74 -14.50 -28.67
C THR A 419 3.40 -15.12 -27.34
N LEU A 420 3.82 -16.37 -27.14
CA LEU A 420 3.68 -17.12 -25.90
C LEU A 420 5.05 -17.18 -25.22
N GLU A 421 5.16 -16.70 -23.98
CA GLU A 421 6.42 -16.64 -23.25
C GLU A 421 6.36 -17.43 -21.94
N VAL A 422 7.46 -18.09 -21.58
CA VAL A 422 7.76 -18.61 -20.24
C VAL A 422 9.08 -18.05 -19.72
N GLY A 423 9.24 -17.90 -18.41
CA GLY A 423 10.51 -17.42 -17.86
C GLY A 423 10.60 -17.41 -16.34
N LEU A 424 11.80 -17.06 -15.84
CA LEU A 424 12.09 -16.94 -14.42
C LEU A 424 11.77 -15.51 -13.90
N PRO A 425 11.11 -15.37 -12.74
CA PRO A 425 10.73 -14.06 -12.18
C PRO A 425 11.93 -13.27 -11.62
N ASP A 426 11.77 -11.94 -11.53
CA ASP A 426 12.76 -11.05 -10.92
C ASP A 426 12.95 -11.35 -9.43
N GLY A 427 14.20 -11.27 -8.94
CA GLY A 427 14.51 -11.21 -7.51
C GLY A 427 14.91 -12.52 -6.83
N LYS A 428 15.06 -13.64 -7.57
CA LYS A 428 15.47 -14.95 -7.00
C LYS A 428 16.98 -15.20 -7.04
N GLY A 429 17.75 -14.53 -6.19
CA GLY A 429 19.16 -14.87 -5.91
C GLY A 429 20.06 -15.03 -7.16
N ASP A 430 21.19 -15.74 -7.00
CA ASP A 430 22.09 -16.15 -8.10
C ASP A 430 21.88 -17.63 -8.51
N GLY A 431 20.92 -18.34 -7.90
CA GLY A 431 20.72 -19.78 -8.04
C GLY A 431 20.62 -20.29 -9.49
N PRO A 432 19.69 -19.79 -10.32
CA PRO A 432 19.57 -20.20 -11.73
C PRO A 432 20.82 -19.88 -12.56
N ARG A 433 21.52 -18.78 -12.24
CA ARG A 433 22.77 -18.38 -12.89
C ARG A 433 23.90 -19.36 -12.56
N ARG A 434 23.99 -19.80 -11.31
CA ARG A 434 24.95 -20.80 -10.83
C ARG A 434 24.61 -22.21 -11.30
N ALA A 435 23.32 -22.57 -11.34
CA ALA A 435 22.84 -23.83 -11.91
C ALA A 435 23.24 -23.95 -13.39
N LEU A 436 23.22 -22.84 -14.13
CA LEU A 436 23.71 -22.80 -15.49
C LEU A 436 25.24 -22.88 -15.61
N ALA A 437 26.02 -22.78 -14.53
CA ALA A 437 27.46 -23.09 -14.57
C ALA A 437 27.73 -24.60 -14.70
N ASP A 438 26.78 -25.45 -14.30
CA ASP A 438 26.82 -26.89 -14.54
C ASP A 438 26.61 -27.18 -16.04
N ALA A 439 27.61 -27.78 -16.68
CA ALA A 439 27.58 -28.12 -18.10
C ALA A 439 26.44 -29.10 -18.46
N GLN A 440 26.05 -29.98 -17.54
CA GLN A 440 24.97 -30.93 -17.75
C GLN A 440 23.60 -30.24 -17.73
N LEU A 441 23.34 -29.36 -16.76
CA LEU A 441 22.09 -28.59 -16.70
C LEU A 441 21.97 -27.60 -17.86
N ARG A 442 23.09 -26.99 -18.26
CA ARG A 442 23.17 -26.13 -19.45
C ARG A 442 22.87 -26.91 -20.73
N SER A 443 23.43 -28.11 -20.89
CA SER A 443 23.14 -28.98 -22.03
C SER A 443 21.66 -29.41 -22.04
N VAL A 444 21.08 -29.74 -20.89
CA VAL A 444 19.64 -30.06 -20.77
C VAL A 444 18.77 -28.87 -21.17
N LEU A 445 19.12 -27.65 -20.73
CA LEU A 445 18.41 -26.43 -21.15
C LEU A 445 18.57 -26.20 -22.66
N LEU A 446 19.80 -26.30 -23.19
CA LEU A 446 20.07 -26.10 -24.62
C LEU A 446 19.28 -27.11 -25.48
N SER A 447 19.26 -28.39 -25.11
CA SER A 447 18.48 -29.41 -25.81
C SER A 447 16.97 -29.15 -25.75
N ALA A 448 16.45 -28.61 -24.63
CA ALA A 448 15.05 -28.21 -24.53
C ALA A 448 14.74 -26.96 -25.38
N LEU A 449 15.70 -26.04 -25.48
CA LEU A 449 15.54 -24.81 -26.28
C LEU A 449 15.54 -25.10 -27.80
N THR A 450 16.32 -26.08 -28.27
CA THR A 450 16.50 -26.37 -29.70
C THR A 450 15.51 -27.40 -30.26
N VAL A 451 14.47 -27.79 -29.51
CA VAL A 451 13.44 -28.71 -30.02
C VAL A 451 12.74 -28.08 -31.24
N PRO A 452 12.66 -28.77 -32.39
CA PRO A 452 12.01 -28.22 -33.57
C PRO A 452 10.49 -28.08 -33.33
N LEU A 453 9.97 -26.89 -33.61
CA LEU A 453 8.54 -26.58 -33.53
C LEU A 453 7.91 -26.58 -34.92
N PRO A 454 6.61 -26.95 -35.04
CA PRO A 454 5.88 -26.92 -36.32
C PRO A 454 5.49 -25.49 -36.74
N THR A 455 6.25 -24.47 -36.35
CA THR A 455 5.99 -23.05 -36.62
C THR A 455 6.99 -22.51 -37.64
N SER A 456 6.55 -21.56 -38.46
CA SER A 456 7.37 -20.82 -39.45
C SER A 456 8.39 -19.89 -38.78
N SER A 457 8.10 -19.45 -37.55
CA SER A 457 9.03 -18.69 -36.71
C SER A 457 9.71 -19.61 -35.70
N PRO A 458 11.05 -19.56 -35.56
CA PRO A 458 11.74 -20.33 -34.52
C PRO A 458 11.38 -19.80 -33.13
N ALA A 459 11.52 -20.65 -32.10
CA ALA A 459 11.48 -20.18 -30.72
C ALA A 459 12.59 -19.14 -30.51
N THR A 460 12.34 -18.15 -29.65
CA THR A 460 13.27 -17.06 -29.39
C THR A 460 13.65 -17.01 -27.92
N LEU A 461 14.95 -16.97 -27.65
CA LEU A 461 15.48 -16.72 -26.32
C LEU A 461 15.68 -15.22 -26.14
N THR A 462 15.08 -14.66 -25.09
CA THR A 462 15.24 -13.26 -24.71
C THR A 462 16.04 -13.15 -23.41
N LEU A 463 17.20 -12.48 -23.50
CA LEU A 463 18.07 -12.17 -22.38
C LEU A 463 18.28 -10.66 -22.25
N ASN A 464 18.17 -10.14 -21.03
CA ASN A 464 18.40 -8.71 -20.77
C ASN A 464 19.88 -8.45 -20.47
N THR A 465 20.53 -7.60 -21.26
CA THR A 465 21.92 -7.19 -21.06
C THR A 465 21.95 -5.79 -20.45
N ASP A 466 22.85 -5.57 -19.51
CA ASP A 466 22.73 -4.48 -18.52
C ASP A 466 22.55 -3.06 -19.01
N PHE A 467 22.91 -2.78 -20.26
CA PHE A 467 22.76 -1.46 -20.86
C PHE A 467 22.52 -1.55 -22.38
N GLY A 468 21.89 -2.64 -22.86
CA GLY A 468 21.62 -2.88 -24.28
C GLY A 468 20.18 -3.28 -24.58
N ALA A 469 19.79 -3.24 -25.86
CA ALA A 469 18.49 -3.73 -26.32
C ALA A 469 18.30 -5.23 -25.97
N LEU A 470 17.06 -5.67 -25.71
CA LEU A 470 16.79 -7.10 -25.52
C LEU A 470 17.05 -7.79 -26.86
N LYS A 471 17.98 -8.76 -26.87
CA LYS A 471 18.32 -9.52 -28.06
C LYS A 471 17.43 -10.77 -28.11
N LEU A 472 16.64 -10.89 -29.18
CA LEU A 472 15.94 -12.13 -29.54
C LEU A 472 16.95 -13.03 -30.25
N LEU A 473 17.30 -14.15 -29.65
CA LEU A 473 18.14 -15.17 -30.26
C LEU A 473 17.25 -16.28 -30.81
N PRO A 474 17.21 -16.52 -32.12
CA PRO A 474 16.48 -17.65 -32.68
C PRO A 474 17.12 -18.96 -32.21
N LEU A 475 16.28 -19.87 -31.73
CA LEU A 475 16.68 -21.19 -31.26
C LEU A 475 16.57 -22.15 -32.45
N GLN A 476 17.64 -22.22 -33.24
CA GLN A 476 17.82 -23.16 -34.35
C GLN A 476 19.11 -23.95 -34.14
N GLU A 477 19.20 -25.17 -34.67
CA GLU A 477 20.39 -26.04 -34.51
C GLU A 477 21.68 -25.38 -35.00
N ASP A 478 21.61 -24.54 -36.04
CA ASP A 478 22.76 -23.84 -36.63
C ASP A 478 23.23 -22.62 -35.80
N GLN A 479 22.43 -22.18 -34.82
CA GLN A 479 22.72 -21.05 -33.92
C GLN A 479 23.01 -21.52 -32.47
N ALA A 480 23.10 -22.83 -32.25
CA ALA A 480 23.32 -23.42 -30.92
C ALA A 480 24.57 -22.87 -30.22
N GLU A 481 25.66 -22.64 -30.96
CA GLU A 481 26.91 -22.06 -30.40
C GLU A 481 26.72 -20.62 -29.91
N GLU A 482 25.92 -19.79 -30.60
CA GLU A 482 25.65 -18.41 -30.17
C GLU A 482 24.75 -18.37 -28.93
N VAL A 483 23.77 -19.27 -28.87
CA VAL A 483 22.86 -19.45 -27.72
C VAL A 483 23.66 -19.93 -26.51
N GLU A 484 24.50 -20.95 -26.69
CA GLU A 484 25.39 -21.50 -25.66
C GLU A 484 26.34 -20.42 -25.13
N GLY A 485 27.04 -19.69 -26.01
CA GLY A 485 27.93 -18.59 -25.62
C GLY A 485 27.19 -17.42 -24.94
N THR A 486 25.89 -17.27 -25.14
CA THR A 486 25.07 -16.26 -24.44
C THR A 486 24.59 -16.76 -23.08
N LEU A 487 24.23 -18.04 -22.96
CA LEU A 487 23.95 -18.69 -21.67
C LEU A 487 25.21 -18.75 -20.79
N ASP A 488 26.40 -18.93 -21.38
CA ASP A 488 27.71 -18.82 -20.71
C ASP A 488 27.93 -17.45 -20.08
N ARG A 489 27.73 -16.38 -20.86
CA ARG A 489 27.90 -15.02 -20.36
C ARG A 489 26.87 -14.68 -19.28
N TYR A 490 25.65 -15.19 -19.42
CA TYR A 490 24.62 -15.09 -18.39
C TYR A 490 25.06 -15.82 -17.10
N ALA A 491 25.53 -17.06 -17.19
CA ALA A 491 26.04 -17.85 -16.06
C ALA A 491 27.23 -17.18 -15.35
N GLN A 492 28.14 -16.56 -16.10
CA GLN A 492 29.33 -15.89 -15.55
C GLN A 492 29.04 -14.54 -14.85
N GLY A 493 27.81 -14.02 -14.91
CA GLY A 493 27.40 -12.85 -14.12
C GLY A 493 27.86 -11.52 -14.70
N PHE A 494 28.14 -11.47 -16.01
CA PHE A 494 28.43 -10.22 -16.71
C PHE A 494 27.20 -9.31 -16.86
N SER A 495 26.01 -9.72 -16.39
CA SER A 495 24.81 -8.87 -16.29
C SER A 495 24.22 -8.79 -14.86
N LYS A 496 23.88 -7.58 -14.41
CA LYS A 496 23.02 -7.14 -13.31
C LYS A 496 21.55 -7.51 -13.51
N SER A 497 21.09 -7.70 -14.75
CA SER A 497 19.71 -8.14 -15.02
C SER A 497 19.55 -9.67 -14.91
N ARG A 498 18.72 -10.11 -13.94
CA ARG A 498 18.50 -11.52 -13.59
C ARG A 498 17.36 -12.20 -14.38
N ARG A 499 17.07 -11.73 -15.59
CA ARG A 499 15.89 -12.15 -16.39
C ARG A 499 16.28 -13.14 -17.48
N LEU A 500 15.69 -14.33 -17.43
CA LEU A 500 15.75 -15.36 -18.48
C LEU A 500 14.32 -15.64 -18.96
N ARG A 501 14.03 -15.40 -20.25
CA ARG A 501 12.72 -15.65 -20.86
C ARG A 501 12.86 -16.31 -22.21
N VAL A 502 11.93 -17.21 -22.50
CA VAL A 502 11.84 -17.91 -23.79
C VAL A 502 10.45 -17.68 -24.32
N GLY A 503 10.36 -17.26 -25.58
CA GLY A 503 9.09 -16.96 -26.23
C GLY A 503 9.00 -17.57 -27.62
N VAL A 504 7.82 -18.06 -27.97
CA VAL A 504 7.50 -18.55 -29.32
C VAL A 504 6.43 -17.63 -29.90
N SER A 505 6.67 -17.13 -31.12
CA SER A 505 5.73 -16.25 -31.82
C SER A 505 5.06 -17.00 -32.97
N LEU A 506 3.74 -16.95 -33.02
CA LEU A 506 2.94 -17.37 -34.17
C LEU A 506 2.67 -16.15 -35.07
N ALA A 507 3.03 -16.26 -36.34
CA ALA A 507 2.84 -15.22 -37.34
C ALA A 507 1.35 -15.03 -37.69
N PRO A 508 0.95 -13.87 -38.23
CA PRO A 508 -0.43 -13.61 -38.62
C PRO A 508 -1.03 -14.70 -39.53
N GLN A 509 -0.23 -15.21 -40.48
CA GLN A 509 -0.65 -16.24 -41.42
C GLN A 509 -0.93 -17.59 -40.73
N GLU A 510 -0.27 -17.86 -39.61
CA GLU A 510 -0.47 -19.08 -38.82
C GLU A 510 -1.69 -18.98 -37.92
N LEU A 511 -1.98 -17.79 -37.40
CA LEU A 511 -3.21 -17.49 -36.65
C LEU A 511 -4.46 -17.58 -37.52
N GLU A 512 -4.34 -17.13 -38.78
CA GLU A 512 -5.42 -17.12 -39.76
C GLU A 512 -5.56 -18.46 -40.52
N GLY A 513 -4.69 -19.44 -40.25
CA GLY A 513 -4.73 -20.77 -40.87
C GLY A 513 -5.61 -21.78 -40.14
N GLU A 514 -6.14 -22.76 -40.87
CA GLU A 514 -7.01 -23.83 -40.33
C GLU A 514 -6.29 -24.74 -39.31
N ASN A 515 -4.96 -24.76 -39.31
CA ASN A 515 -4.13 -25.55 -38.39
C ASN A 515 -3.78 -24.82 -37.09
N PHE A 516 -4.29 -23.59 -36.87
CA PHE A 516 -3.96 -22.75 -35.71
C PHE A 516 -4.13 -23.47 -34.36
N PRO A 517 -5.24 -24.18 -34.07
CA PRO A 517 -5.40 -24.86 -32.77
C PRO A 517 -4.31 -25.91 -32.50
N ALA A 518 -3.93 -26.70 -33.51
CA ALA A 518 -2.89 -27.71 -33.37
C ALA A 518 -1.48 -27.10 -33.23
N LEU A 519 -1.22 -25.97 -33.92
CA LEU A 519 0.01 -25.20 -33.74
C LEU A 519 0.10 -24.64 -32.31
N LEU A 520 -0.99 -24.08 -31.81
CA LEU A 520 -1.07 -23.53 -30.46
C LEU A 520 -0.87 -24.62 -29.39
N GLU A 521 -1.49 -25.79 -29.55
CA GLU A 521 -1.31 -26.94 -28.65
C GLU A 521 0.15 -27.42 -28.63
N ALA A 522 0.79 -27.52 -29.80
CA ALA A 522 2.20 -27.90 -29.90
C ALA A 522 3.13 -26.89 -29.21
N VAL A 523 2.86 -25.59 -29.35
CA VAL A 523 3.64 -24.54 -28.68
C VAL A 523 3.40 -24.55 -27.17
N LEU A 524 2.16 -24.78 -26.71
CA LEU A 524 1.86 -24.89 -25.28
C LEU A 524 2.54 -26.09 -24.64
N SER A 525 2.55 -27.25 -25.31
CA SER A 525 3.27 -28.44 -24.86
C SER A 525 4.77 -28.17 -24.71
N TYR A 526 5.38 -27.51 -25.71
CA TYR A 526 6.79 -27.12 -25.65
C TYR A 526 7.09 -26.19 -24.48
N LEU A 527 6.22 -25.21 -24.23
CA LEU A 527 6.39 -24.27 -23.12
C LEU A 527 6.21 -24.94 -21.75
N ASP A 528 5.35 -25.95 -21.64
CA ASP A 528 5.15 -26.73 -20.40
C ASP A 528 6.38 -27.60 -20.10
N ASP A 529 6.93 -28.29 -21.11
CA ASP A 529 8.17 -29.05 -21.00
C ASP A 529 9.34 -28.15 -20.57
N LEU A 530 9.45 -26.96 -21.19
CA LEU A 530 10.45 -25.96 -20.86
C LEU A 530 10.26 -25.38 -19.46
N THR A 531 9.02 -25.19 -19.02
CA THR A 531 8.70 -24.77 -17.65
C THR A 531 9.23 -25.79 -16.65
N GLY A 532 9.07 -27.10 -16.90
CA GLY A 532 9.65 -28.15 -16.08
C GLY A 532 11.20 -28.13 -16.04
N VAL A 533 11.86 -27.69 -17.12
CA VAL A 533 13.32 -27.48 -17.15
C VAL A 533 13.72 -26.25 -16.34
N LEU A 534 13.00 -25.13 -16.49
CA LEU A 534 13.25 -23.88 -15.77
C LEU A 534 13.01 -24.04 -14.26
N GLU A 535 11.99 -24.78 -13.85
CA GLU A 535 11.74 -25.09 -12.43
C GLU A 535 12.87 -25.94 -11.81
N ARG A 536 13.51 -26.83 -12.59
CA ARG A 536 14.69 -27.59 -12.11
C ARG A 536 15.89 -26.68 -11.87
N LEU A 537 16.11 -25.69 -12.75
CA LEU A 537 17.13 -24.66 -12.53
C LEU A 537 16.80 -23.82 -11.28
N GLU A 538 15.53 -23.53 -11.03
CA GLU A 538 15.06 -22.79 -9.86
C GLU A 538 15.19 -23.56 -8.53
N ARG A 539 14.99 -24.88 -8.56
CA ARG A 539 15.07 -25.77 -7.39
C ARG A 539 16.50 -26.20 -7.05
N THR A 540 17.49 -25.82 -7.86
CA THR A 540 18.88 -26.08 -7.53
C THR A 540 19.22 -25.25 -6.30
N PRO A 541 19.47 -25.87 -5.12
CA PRO A 541 19.80 -25.11 -3.91
C PRO A 541 21.06 -24.28 -4.18
N ASP A 542 21.22 -23.15 -3.47
CA ASP A 542 22.52 -22.51 -3.36
C ASP A 542 23.47 -23.51 -2.71
N VAL A 543 24.17 -24.30 -3.54
CA VAL A 543 25.28 -25.13 -3.09
C VAL A 543 26.33 -24.15 -2.59
N VAL A 544 26.51 -24.13 -1.27
CA VAL A 544 27.76 -23.63 -0.68
C VAL A 544 28.85 -24.54 -1.25
N PRO A 545 29.76 -24.06 -2.11
CA PRO A 545 30.83 -24.90 -2.59
C PRO A 545 31.69 -25.28 -1.39
N ASP A 546 31.78 -26.58 -1.14
CA ASP A 546 32.81 -27.17 -0.30
C ASP A 546 34.14 -26.98 -1.03
N ASP A 547 35.15 -26.50 -0.32
CA ASP A 547 36.47 -26.14 -0.83
C ASP A 547 37.11 -27.26 -1.68
N GLN A 548 37.73 -26.87 -2.81
CA GLN A 548 39.13 -27.16 -3.17
C GLN A 548 39.35 -27.01 -4.70
N ASP A 549 39.71 -25.81 -5.13
CA ASP A 549 40.91 -25.65 -5.97
C ASP A 549 41.44 -24.21 -5.90
N THR A 550 42.67 -24.14 -5.38
CA THR A 550 43.42 -22.95 -4.99
C THR A 550 43.90 -22.10 -6.17
N ILE A 551 43.54 -20.81 -6.16
CA ILE A 551 44.41 -19.74 -6.69
C ILE A 551 44.69 -18.76 -5.55
N GLN A 552 45.98 -18.44 -5.36
CA GLN A 552 46.52 -17.76 -4.18
C GLN A 552 46.03 -16.32 -3.98
N VAL A 553 46.04 -15.95 -2.69
CA VAL A 553 45.44 -14.79 -2.02
C VAL A 553 46.37 -13.56 -1.99
N PRO A 554 45.80 -12.33 -2.03
CA PRO A 554 46.06 -11.37 -0.95
C PRO A 554 44.76 -10.60 -0.60
N GLY A 555 44.12 -10.66 0.57
CA GLY A 555 44.35 -11.25 1.89
C GLY A 555 43.02 -11.84 2.37
N GLN A 556 43.08 -12.95 3.08
CA GLN A 556 41.94 -13.52 3.80
C GLN A 556 41.36 -12.45 4.72
N VAL A 557 40.09 -12.11 4.53
CA VAL A 557 39.26 -11.63 5.64
C VAL A 557 38.37 -12.81 5.97
N GLU A 558 38.82 -13.62 6.94
CA GLU A 558 37.97 -14.58 7.62
C GLU A 558 36.65 -13.91 8.00
N ALA A 559 35.54 -14.61 7.79
CA ALA A 559 34.27 -14.24 8.39
C ALA A 559 34.46 -14.20 9.92
N ARG A 560 34.67 -13.01 10.47
CA ARG A 560 34.54 -12.80 11.90
C ARG A 560 33.05 -12.67 12.18
N PRO A 561 32.38 -13.61 12.88
CA PRO A 561 31.21 -13.22 13.66
C PRO A 561 31.60 -11.96 14.43
N LEU A 562 30.70 -10.98 14.55
CA LEU A 562 30.93 -9.84 15.45
C LEU A 562 31.46 -10.43 16.77
N ALA A 563 32.70 -10.10 17.12
CA ALA A 563 33.43 -10.80 18.16
C ALA A 563 32.60 -10.80 19.46
N GLY A 564 32.08 -11.95 19.87
CA GLY A 564 31.50 -12.15 21.20
C GLY A 564 30.02 -12.56 21.32
N PHE A 565 29.26 -12.84 20.25
CA PHE A 565 27.87 -13.37 20.38
C PHE A 565 27.59 -14.61 19.55
N THR A 566 26.93 -15.59 20.16
CA THR A 566 26.46 -16.82 19.51
C THR A 566 24.96 -16.98 19.80
N PRO A 567 24.10 -17.05 18.76
CA PRO A 567 22.67 -17.29 18.96
C PRO A 567 22.40 -18.59 19.74
N ALA A 568 21.34 -18.58 20.54
CA ALA A 568 20.84 -19.77 21.25
C ALA A 568 20.61 -20.94 20.26
N PRO A 569 21.27 -22.11 20.45
CA PRO A 569 21.16 -23.23 19.53
C PRO A 569 19.72 -23.72 19.35
N GLY A 570 19.30 -23.93 18.10
CA GLY A 570 17.96 -24.44 17.78
C GLY A 570 16.81 -23.45 17.98
N VAL A 571 17.09 -22.19 18.37
CA VAL A 571 16.08 -21.15 18.57
C VAL A 571 16.12 -20.16 17.40
N PRO A 572 15.05 -20.07 16.57
CA PRO A 572 15.00 -19.11 15.49
C PRO A 572 15.05 -17.65 15.99
N LEU A 573 15.74 -16.77 15.25
CA LEU A 573 15.84 -15.34 15.62
C LEU A 573 14.49 -14.60 15.50
N ASN A 574 13.61 -15.06 14.60
CA ASN A 574 12.27 -14.51 14.41
C ASN A 574 11.23 -15.62 14.53
N GLN A 575 10.26 -15.47 15.43
CA GLN A 575 9.27 -16.49 15.75
C GLN A 575 7.88 -15.86 15.85
N ILE A 576 6.83 -16.58 15.41
CA ILE A 576 5.43 -16.19 15.63
C ILE A 576 4.70 -17.36 16.28
N LEU A 577 4.17 -17.13 17.48
CA LEU A 577 3.22 -18.01 18.14
C LEU A 577 1.82 -17.70 17.60
N TYR A 578 1.20 -18.65 16.92
CA TYR A 578 -0.11 -18.44 16.31
C TYR A 578 -1.14 -19.46 16.73
N GLY A 579 -2.40 -19.06 16.76
CA GLY A 579 -3.51 -19.96 17.03
C GLY A 579 -4.75 -19.25 17.59
N PRO A 580 -5.78 -20.01 17.96
CA PRO A 580 -7.05 -19.49 18.47
C PRO A 580 -6.89 -18.71 19.78
N PRO A 581 -7.85 -17.83 20.14
CA PRO A 581 -7.80 -17.09 21.39
C PRO A 581 -7.87 -18.01 22.61
N GLY A 582 -7.23 -17.59 23.72
CA GLY A 582 -7.26 -18.33 24.98
C GLY A 582 -6.39 -19.60 25.04
N THR A 583 -5.49 -19.84 24.08
CA THR A 583 -4.56 -20.99 24.09
C THR A 583 -3.24 -20.72 24.83
N GLY A 584 -3.08 -19.53 25.41
CA GLY A 584 -1.90 -19.18 26.21
C GLY A 584 -0.67 -18.73 25.40
N LYS A 585 -0.86 -18.15 24.21
CA LYS A 585 0.27 -17.63 23.39
C LYS A 585 1.15 -16.64 24.14
N THR A 586 0.57 -15.57 24.71
CA THR A 586 1.30 -14.58 25.53
C THR A 586 1.89 -15.20 26.80
N TYR A 587 1.21 -16.20 27.36
CA TYR A 587 1.72 -16.98 28.49
C TYR A 587 3.00 -17.75 28.10
N ARG A 588 3.02 -18.40 26.93
CA ARG A 588 4.19 -19.13 26.40
C ARG A 588 5.31 -18.20 25.96
N ALA A 589 5.00 -17.01 25.45
CA ALA A 589 6.00 -16.03 25.02
C ALA A 589 7.00 -15.66 26.13
N ILE A 590 6.57 -15.67 27.39
CA ILE A 590 7.44 -15.48 28.56
C ILE A 590 8.47 -16.61 28.66
N ASP A 591 8.03 -17.87 28.57
CA ASP A 591 8.93 -19.01 28.69
C ASP A 591 9.87 -19.06 27.46
N ASP A 592 9.38 -18.75 26.25
CA ASP A 592 10.22 -18.63 25.05
C ASP A 592 11.28 -17.53 25.14
N ALA A 593 10.97 -16.39 25.78
CA ALA A 593 11.96 -15.34 26.04
C ALA A 593 13.02 -15.81 27.04
N LEU A 594 12.65 -16.57 28.06
CA LEU A 594 13.60 -17.18 29.00
C LEU A 594 14.46 -18.26 28.37
N VAL A 595 13.96 -19.03 27.38
CA VAL A 595 14.79 -19.96 26.59
C VAL A 595 15.95 -19.22 25.91
N ILE A 596 15.78 -17.94 25.59
CA ILE A 596 16.82 -17.12 24.94
C ILE A 596 17.74 -16.47 25.98
N LEU A 597 17.16 -15.89 27.04
CA LEU A 597 17.89 -15.00 27.95
C LEU A 597 18.38 -15.67 29.23
N ASP A 598 17.66 -16.69 29.72
CA ASP A 598 17.95 -17.37 30.99
C ASP A 598 17.39 -18.81 31.02
N PRO A 599 18.01 -19.76 30.27
CA PRO A 599 17.56 -21.16 30.24
C PRO A 599 17.67 -21.88 31.59
N ALA A 600 18.55 -21.40 32.48
CA ALA A 600 18.74 -22.00 33.80
C ALA A 600 17.48 -21.86 34.65
N THR A 601 16.83 -20.68 34.61
CA THR A 601 15.57 -20.43 35.31
C THR A 601 14.46 -21.40 34.89
N LEU A 602 14.39 -21.78 33.61
CA LEU A 602 13.42 -22.78 33.14
C LEU A 602 13.70 -24.19 33.68
N LYS A 603 14.98 -24.54 33.83
CA LYS A 603 15.42 -25.84 34.35
C LYS A 603 15.23 -25.93 35.87
N ASP A 604 15.49 -24.85 36.59
CA ASP A 604 15.41 -24.79 38.05
C ASP A 604 13.96 -24.73 38.54
N TYR A 605 13.07 -24.15 37.73
CA TYR A 605 11.65 -23.99 38.04
C TYR A 605 10.76 -24.61 36.95
N PRO A 606 10.74 -25.95 36.82
CA PRO A 606 9.93 -26.63 35.81
C PRO A 606 8.45 -26.68 36.19
N GLY A 607 7.60 -26.92 35.20
CA GLY A 607 6.17 -27.16 35.40
C GLY A 607 5.37 -25.95 35.91
N PRO A 608 4.11 -26.17 36.34
CA PRO A 608 3.20 -25.09 36.76
C PRO A 608 3.62 -24.37 38.04
N THR A 609 4.19 -25.08 39.02
CA THR A 609 4.61 -24.51 40.32
C THR A 609 5.79 -23.55 40.19
N GLY A 610 6.65 -23.77 39.20
CA GLY A 610 7.77 -22.87 38.89
C GLY A 610 7.38 -21.57 38.20
N ARG A 611 6.13 -21.42 37.73
CA ARG A 611 5.72 -20.31 36.85
C ARG A 611 5.91 -18.93 37.50
N ALA A 612 5.59 -18.79 38.78
CA ALA A 612 5.71 -17.51 39.48
C ALA A 612 7.16 -16.99 39.44
N ALA A 613 8.12 -17.86 39.73
CA ALA A 613 9.55 -17.54 39.67
C ALA A 613 10.01 -17.19 38.24
N ARG A 614 9.51 -17.91 37.23
CA ARG A 614 9.79 -17.60 35.81
C ARG A 614 9.25 -16.22 35.40
N LYS A 615 8.02 -15.89 35.81
CA LYS A 615 7.41 -14.58 35.53
C LYS A 615 8.17 -13.45 36.23
N GLU A 616 8.56 -13.66 37.48
CA GLU A 616 9.38 -12.70 38.23
C GLU A 616 10.71 -12.45 37.52
N ARG A 617 11.39 -13.51 37.06
CA ARG A 617 12.63 -13.36 36.30
C ARG A 617 12.44 -12.64 34.98
N TYR A 618 11.35 -12.92 34.26
CA TYR A 618 10.98 -12.19 33.06
C TYR A 618 10.77 -10.70 33.32
N ASP A 619 10.08 -10.34 34.41
CA ASP A 619 9.84 -8.93 34.77
C ASP A 619 11.13 -8.20 35.12
N GLN A 620 12.07 -8.87 35.78
CA GLN A 620 13.42 -8.34 36.00
C GLN A 620 14.14 -8.06 34.68
N LEU A 621 14.10 -8.99 33.71
CA LEU A 621 14.72 -8.80 32.39
C LEU A 621 14.08 -7.66 31.58
N VAL A 622 12.78 -7.41 31.74
CA VAL A 622 12.11 -6.23 31.18
C VAL A 622 12.64 -4.95 31.81
N GLN A 623 12.76 -4.90 33.15
CA GLN A 623 13.30 -3.73 33.87
C GLN A 623 14.78 -3.47 33.56
N GLU A 624 15.56 -4.52 33.35
CA GLU A 624 16.96 -4.47 32.89
C GLU A 624 17.08 -4.00 31.42
N GLY A 625 15.96 -3.83 30.71
CA GLY A 625 15.93 -3.42 29.31
C GLY A 625 16.42 -4.50 28.34
N ARG A 626 16.39 -5.78 28.74
CA ARG A 626 16.74 -6.94 27.91
C ARG A 626 15.55 -7.51 27.12
N ILE A 627 14.34 -7.07 27.47
CA ILE A 627 13.09 -7.42 26.79
C ILE A 627 12.33 -6.12 26.50
N SER A 628 11.90 -5.95 25.25
CA SER A 628 10.97 -4.88 24.85
C SER A 628 9.63 -5.51 24.47
N PHE A 629 8.52 -4.91 24.87
CA PHE A 629 7.18 -5.40 24.58
C PHE A 629 6.36 -4.32 23.88
N VAL A 630 5.66 -4.69 22.80
CA VAL A 630 4.74 -3.82 22.07
C VAL A 630 3.54 -4.61 21.58
N THR A 631 2.37 -3.98 21.50
CA THR A 631 1.14 -4.58 20.95
C THR A 631 0.72 -3.79 19.71
N PHE A 632 0.42 -4.47 18.60
CA PHE A 632 -0.06 -3.82 17.38
C PHE A 632 -1.57 -3.58 17.41
N HIS A 633 -1.98 -2.44 16.85
CA HIS A 633 -3.38 -2.07 16.60
C HIS A 633 -3.51 -1.49 15.19
N GLN A 634 -4.75 -1.35 14.69
CA GLN A 634 -5.01 -0.98 13.27
C GLN A 634 -4.40 0.37 12.85
N SER A 635 -4.30 1.32 13.79
CA SER A 635 -3.67 2.63 13.56
C SER A 635 -2.16 2.67 13.82
N PHE A 636 -1.54 1.56 14.26
CA PHE A 636 -0.10 1.52 14.56
C PHE A 636 0.71 1.61 13.26
N GLY A 637 1.63 2.58 13.20
CA GLY A 637 2.30 2.98 11.96
C GLY A 637 3.82 2.77 11.95
N TYR A 638 4.43 3.17 10.83
CA TYR A 638 5.89 3.23 10.70
C TYR A 638 6.49 4.22 11.71
N GLU A 639 5.79 5.31 11.96
CA GLU A 639 6.21 6.45 12.78
C GLU A 639 6.34 6.09 14.27
N ASP A 640 5.58 5.10 14.73
CA ASP A 640 5.63 4.61 16.11
C ASP A 640 6.62 3.47 16.31
N PHE A 641 6.82 2.67 15.26
CA PHE A 641 7.62 1.46 15.35
C PHE A 641 9.07 1.65 14.94
N ILE A 642 9.33 2.40 13.87
CA ILE A 642 10.66 2.64 13.32
C ILE A 642 11.17 4.03 13.73
N GLU A 643 10.64 5.11 13.15
CA GLU A 643 11.01 6.49 13.50
C GLU A 643 9.92 7.47 13.05
N GLY A 644 9.66 8.50 13.84
CA GLY A 644 8.57 9.45 13.59
C GLY A 644 8.87 10.85 14.11
N ILE A 645 8.30 11.86 13.44
CA ILE A 645 8.39 13.25 13.88
C ILE A 645 7.29 13.50 14.90
N LYS A 646 7.65 13.71 16.16
CA LYS A 646 6.74 13.89 17.29
C LYS A 646 6.80 15.32 17.82
N PRO A 647 5.66 15.92 18.19
CA PRO A 647 5.64 17.21 18.86
C PRO A 647 6.20 17.10 20.27
N VAL A 648 7.11 18.00 20.62
CA VAL A 648 7.72 18.15 21.95
C VAL A 648 7.57 19.60 22.39
N MET A 649 7.20 19.82 23.64
CA MET A 649 7.11 21.15 24.22
C MET A 649 8.47 21.56 24.76
N GLN A 650 9.14 22.52 24.12
CA GLN A 650 10.36 23.15 24.64
C GLN A 650 10.05 24.58 25.06
N ASN A 651 10.25 24.90 26.34
CA ASN A 651 10.03 26.24 26.91
C ASN A 651 8.63 26.83 26.63
N GLY A 652 7.59 25.99 26.54
CA GLY A 652 6.23 26.42 26.23
C GLY A 652 5.92 26.65 24.74
N GLN A 653 6.87 26.38 23.84
CA GLN A 653 6.65 26.37 22.40
C GLN A 653 6.65 24.94 21.85
N LEU A 654 5.77 24.70 20.88
CA LEU A 654 5.66 23.44 20.14
C LEU A 654 6.83 23.31 19.17
N SER A 655 7.71 22.33 19.37
CA SER A 655 8.77 21.95 18.44
C SER A 655 8.54 20.53 17.93
N TYR A 656 8.95 20.23 16.70
CA TYR A 656 8.88 18.88 16.14
C TYR A 656 10.24 18.20 16.22
N GLU A 657 10.30 17.06 16.90
CA GLU A 657 11.53 16.28 17.06
C GLU A 657 11.38 14.90 16.41
N LEU A 658 12.42 14.47 15.70
CA LEU A 658 12.50 13.10 15.21
C LEU A 658 12.85 12.17 16.38
N GLN A 659 11.99 11.17 16.63
CA GLN A 659 12.16 10.20 17.70
C GLN A 659 12.26 8.78 17.14
N ASP A 660 13.10 7.95 17.78
CA ASP A 660 13.22 6.53 17.49
C ASP A 660 11.98 5.78 17.99
N GLY A 661 11.45 4.88 17.16
CA GLY A 661 10.41 3.95 17.53
C GLY A 661 10.93 2.73 18.27
N VAL A 662 10.01 1.88 18.73
CA VAL A 662 10.30 0.72 19.59
C VAL A 662 11.31 -0.26 18.95
N PHE A 663 11.25 -0.44 17.63
CA PHE A 663 12.16 -1.33 16.91
C PHE A 663 13.60 -0.82 16.93
N LEU A 664 13.81 0.48 16.66
CA LEU A 664 15.16 1.06 16.68
C LEU A 664 15.75 1.07 18.10
N ALA A 665 14.91 1.30 19.11
CA ALA A 665 15.31 1.16 20.51
C ALA A 665 15.76 -0.28 20.82
N ALA A 666 15.02 -1.29 20.37
CA ALA A 666 15.39 -2.70 20.55
C ALA A 666 16.65 -3.10 19.78
N VAL A 667 16.84 -2.59 18.55
CA VAL A 667 18.08 -2.77 17.76
C VAL A 667 19.28 -2.20 18.50
N ARG A 668 19.15 -0.99 19.08
CA ARG A 668 20.20 -0.37 19.90
C ARG A 668 20.50 -1.18 21.16
N ALA A 669 19.46 -1.63 21.88
CA ALA A 669 19.61 -2.44 23.08
C ALA A 669 20.30 -3.79 22.79
N ALA A 670 20.08 -4.36 21.60
CA ALA A 670 20.79 -5.53 21.11
C ALA A 670 22.25 -5.25 20.68
N GLY A 671 22.75 -4.02 20.78
CA GLY A 671 24.09 -3.63 20.32
C GLY A 671 24.21 -3.46 18.80
N GLY A 672 23.10 -3.18 18.12
CA GLY A 672 23.08 -2.83 16.70
C GLY A 672 23.61 -1.42 16.43
N ASP A 673 24.37 -1.28 15.34
CA ASP A 673 24.92 0.00 14.89
C ASP A 673 23.85 0.81 14.12
N LEU A 674 23.41 1.91 14.72
CA LEU A 674 22.61 2.95 14.06
C LEU A 674 23.56 4.04 13.58
N SER A 675 24.49 3.68 12.68
CA SER A 675 25.48 4.63 12.19
C SER A 675 24.76 5.78 11.48
N THR A 676 25.14 7.02 11.75
CA THR A 676 24.96 8.09 10.76
C THR A 676 26.03 7.86 9.68
N LEU A 677 25.68 8.09 8.42
CA LEU A 677 26.45 7.78 7.21
C LEU A 677 27.99 7.70 7.37
N LYS A 678 28.50 6.46 7.35
CA LYS A 678 29.84 6.01 6.96
C LYS A 678 31.05 6.49 7.78
N SER A 679 31.83 5.48 8.14
CA SER A 679 33.15 5.44 8.79
C SER A 679 33.06 5.38 10.30
N ALA A 680 33.46 4.25 10.88
CA ALA A 680 33.98 4.26 12.24
C ALA A 680 34.98 5.43 12.33
N PRO A 681 34.95 6.24 13.40
CA PRO A 681 35.84 7.38 13.53
C PRO A 681 37.29 6.89 13.61
N THR A 682 37.96 6.88 12.47
CA THR A 682 39.39 6.57 12.40
C THR A 682 40.15 7.82 12.78
N LEU A 683 40.91 7.77 13.88
CA LEU A 683 41.95 8.75 14.15
C LEU A 683 42.93 8.73 12.97
N GLN A 684 42.80 9.67 12.05
CA GLN A 684 43.83 9.90 11.05
C GLN A 684 44.95 10.70 11.72
N GLU A 685 46.17 10.18 11.71
CA GLU A 685 47.32 10.97 12.16
C GLU A 685 47.38 12.28 11.36
N PRO A 686 47.46 13.44 12.05
CA PRO A 686 47.46 14.72 11.37
C PRO A 686 48.77 14.88 10.58
N THR A 687 48.74 14.83 9.25
CA THR A 687 49.85 15.37 8.45
C THR A 687 49.93 16.90 8.54
N VAL A 688 48.88 17.56 9.04
CA VAL A 688 48.83 18.99 9.37
C VAL A 688 48.93 19.13 10.89
N GLN A 689 50.12 19.46 11.41
CA GLN A 689 50.32 19.63 12.85
C GLN A 689 49.46 20.79 13.39
N VAL A 690 48.73 20.52 14.48
CA VAL A 690 48.08 21.57 15.27
C VAL A 690 49.17 22.51 15.77
N ARG A 691 49.02 23.81 15.52
CA ARG A 691 50.05 24.78 15.92
C ARG A 691 50.17 24.83 17.45
N PRO A 692 51.36 25.04 18.01
CA PRO A 692 51.53 25.18 19.46
C PRO A 692 50.69 26.32 20.07
N ASP A 693 50.42 27.37 19.28
CA ASP A 693 49.59 28.53 19.63
C ASP A 693 48.16 28.46 19.05
N ALA A 694 47.75 27.29 18.55
CA ALA A 694 46.45 27.10 17.90
C ALA A 694 45.28 27.46 18.82
N GLN A 695 44.29 28.12 18.23
CA GLN A 695 43.06 28.49 18.92
C GLN A 695 41.98 27.45 18.68
N VAL A 696 41.06 27.34 19.63
CA VAL A 696 39.84 26.53 19.50
C VAL A 696 38.70 27.45 19.08
N TRP A 697 38.08 27.12 17.96
CA TRP A 697 36.91 27.79 17.42
C TRP A 697 35.71 26.87 17.45
N ARG A 698 34.53 27.45 17.63
CA ARG A 698 33.26 26.75 17.50
C ARG A 698 32.47 27.36 16.37
N ILE A 699 31.81 26.52 15.58
CA ILE A 699 31.04 26.93 14.41
C ILE A 699 29.70 26.21 14.29
N TYR A 700 28.67 26.90 13.82
CA TYR A 700 27.43 26.31 13.30
C TYR A 700 27.43 26.35 11.77
N ILE A 701 27.07 25.24 11.14
CA ILE A 701 26.72 25.19 9.72
C ILE A 701 25.22 24.92 9.70
N ASP A 702 24.43 25.86 9.19
CA ASP A 702 22.97 25.77 9.13
C ASP A 702 22.26 25.72 10.51
N GLY A 703 22.82 26.46 11.48
CA GLY A 703 22.24 26.60 12.82
C GLY A 703 22.22 25.30 13.63
N THR A 704 21.17 25.14 14.46
CA THR A 704 20.95 23.96 15.31
C THR A 704 19.99 22.94 14.68
N THR A 705 19.74 23.02 13.38
CA THR A 705 18.81 22.12 12.69
C THR A 705 19.30 20.67 12.83
N PRO A 706 18.43 19.71 13.23
CA PRO A 706 18.82 18.32 13.46
C PRO A 706 19.38 17.63 12.22
N ILE A 707 18.83 17.97 11.04
CA ILE A 707 19.26 17.45 9.73
C ILE A 707 19.64 18.65 8.87
N SER A 708 20.86 18.66 8.34
CA SER A 708 21.31 19.74 7.46
C SER A 708 22.13 19.19 6.31
N GLN A 709 21.55 19.26 5.11
CA GLN A 709 22.25 18.89 3.87
C GLN A 709 23.50 19.75 3.65
N LEU A 710 23.48 21.00 4.12
CA LEU A 710 24.62 21.93 4.04
C LEU A 710 25.77 21.46 4.93
N ARG A 711 25.45 21.03 6.17
CA ARG A 711 26.43 20.50 7.12
C ARG A 711 27.04 19.22 6.61
N ASP A 712 26.22 18.26 6.19
CA ASP A 712 26.69 16.96 5.69
C ASP A 712 27.58 17.13 4.46
N ARG A 713 27.18 18.02 3.54
CA ARG A 713 27.94 18.30 2.32
C ARG A 713 29.27 19.01 2.61
N SER A 714 29.30 19.91 3.59
CA SER A 714 30.54 20.60 4.02
C SER A 714 31.51 19.62 4.67
N ILE A 715 31.01 18.71 5.52
CA ILE A 715 31.81 17.64 6.13
C ILE A 715 32.42 16.74 5.05
N MET A 716 31.61 16.26 4.10
CA MET A 716 32.07 15.38 3.01
C MET A 716 33.18 16.00 2.16
N ARG A 717 33.18 17.34 2.01
CA ARG A 717 34.20 18.06 1.23
C ARG A 717 35.43 18.46 2.03
N GLY A 718 35.45 18.19 3.32
CA GLY A 718 36.53 18.66 4.20
C GLY A 718 36.59 20.18 4.23
N GLU A 719 35.43 20.82 4.43
CA GLU A 719 35.34 22.27 4.56
C GLU A 719 34.37 22.70 5.67
N ILE A 720 34.53 23.93 6.14
CA ILE A 720 33.53 24.64 6.94
C ILE A 720 33.00 25.81 6.13
N ARG A 721 31.70 26.06 6.25
CA ARG A 721 31.02 27.13 5.52
C ARG A 721 30.16 27.98 6.44
N VAL A 722 30.03 29.26 6.12
CA VAL A 722 29.15 30.21 6.83
C VAL A 722 28.26 30.97 5.85
N GLY A 723 27.05 31.28 6.31
CA GLY A 723 26.06 32.05 5.57
C GLY A 723 26.43 33.52 5.38
N SER A 724 25.64 34.27 4.62
CA SER A 724 25.81 35.70 4.33
C SER A 724 25.54 36.63 5.54
N TRP A 725 25.14 36.06 6.68
CA TRP A 725 24.70 36.76 7.89
C TRP A 725 23.49 37.68 7.62
N GLY A 726 22.54 37.23 6.79
CA GLY A 726 21.27 37.92 6.52
C GLY A 726 21.37 39.06 5.49
N GLY A 727 22.44 39.11 4.70
CA GLY A 727 22.65 40.10 3.63
C GLY A 727 22.81 39.46 2.25
N ALA A 728 23.04 40.26 1.21
CA ALA A 728 23.41 39.70 -0.09
C ALA A 728 24.78 39.00 -0.01
N VAL A 729 24.92 37.85 -0.66
CA VAL A 729 26.17 37.10 -0.76
C VAL A 729 27.21 37.96 -1.51
N GLN A 730 28.32 38.31 -0.86
CA GLN A 730 29.37 39.17 -1.41
C GLN A 730 30.75 38.59 -1.15
N ASP A 731 31.66 38.66 -2.12
CA ASP A 731 33.05 38.25 -1.89
C ASP A 731 33.76 39.19 -0.89
N LEU A 732 34.31 38.62 0.18
CA LEU A 732 35.05 39.34 1.22
C LEU A 732 36.56 39.42 0.93
N THR A 733 37.03 38.79 -0.15
CA THR A 733 38.43 38.80 -0.56
C THR A 733 38.88 40.23 -0.84
N GLY A 734 39.90 40.71 -0.11
CA GLY A 734 40.48 42.05 -0.31
C GLY A 734 39.67 43.22 0.26
N LYS A 735 38.55 43.00 0.97
CA LYS A 735 37.78 44.09 1.62
C LYS A 735 38.56 44.70 2.81
N PRO A 736 38.54 46.03 3.04
CA PRO A 736 39.18 46.65 4.19
C PRO A 736 38.62 46.14 5.53
N TYR A 737 39.46 46.03 6.56
CA TYR A 737 39.07 45.54 7.89
C TYR A 737 37.89 46.33 8.48
N ASP A 738 37.93 47.66 8.40
CA ASP A 738 36.91 48.56 8.96
C ASP A 738 35.54 48.45 8.27
N SER A 739 35.46 47.78 7.12
CA SER A 739 34.22 47.58 6.35
C SER A 739 33.46 46.30 6.69
N LEU A 740 34.00 45.46 7.59
CA LEU A 740 33.46 44.15 7.92
C LEU A 740 32.93 44.09 9.35
N SER A 741 31.86 43.32 9.55
CA SER A 741 31.40 43.00 10.90
C SER A 741 32.36 42.04 11.60
N GLU A 742 32.33 42.03 12.94
CA GLU A 742 33.21 41.20 13.76
C GLU A 742 33.19 39.71 13.34
N GLN A 743 32.01 39.14 13.07
CA GLN A 743 31.88 37.74 12.64
C GLN A 743 32.53 37.46 11.27
N LYS A 744 32.43 38.42 10.33
CA LYS A 744 33.08 38.32 9.01
C LYS A 744 34.60 38.38 9.14
N ILE A 745 35.10 39.25 10.02
CA ILE A 745 36.52 39.35 10.35
C ILE A 745 37.02 38.06 11.01
N LEU A 746 36.27 37.50 11.97
CA LEU A 746 36.66 36.27 12.66
C LEU A 746 36.78 35.08 11.70
N PHE A 747 35.84 34.91 10.77
CA PHE A 747 35.92 33.81 9.80
C PHE A 747 36.98 34.05 8.71
N ARG A 748 37.11 35.28 8.21
CA ARG A 748 38.06 35.61 7.14
C ARG A 748 39.50 35.72 7.63
N ASP A 749 39.76 36.43 8.72
CA ASP A 749 41.11 36.77 9.20
C ASP A 749 41.46 36.13 10.55
N GLY A 750 40.45 35.80 11.36
CA GLY A 750 40.63 35.27 12.72
C GLY A 750 41.06 33.80 12.75
N ILE A 751 40.39 32.94 11.99
CA ILE A 751 40.73 31.51 11.86
C ILE A 751 41.99 31.36 11.01
N ARG A 752 42.98 30.61 11.50
CA ARG A 752 44.24 30.34 10.79
C ARG A 752 44.44 28.85 10.54
N ILE A 753 45.23 28.51 9.51
CA ILE A 753 45.64 27.12 9.25
C ILE A 753 46.29 26.52 10.51
N GLY A 754 45.87 25.32 10.90
CA GLY A 754 46.31 24.62 12.09
C GLY A 754 45.52 24.96 13.37
N ASP A 755 44.50 25.82 13.31
CA ASP A 755 43.52 25.99 14.39
C ASP A 755 42.55 24.79 14.48
N LEU A 756 41.96 24.58 15.67
CA LEU A 756 40.99 23.51 15.92
C LEU A 756 39.55 24.04 15.84
N ILE A 757 38.68 23.29 15.16
CA ILE A 757 37.26 23.60 14.97
C ILE A 757 36.40 22.58 15.74
N LEU A 758 35.42 23.08 16.47
CA LEU A 758 34.30 22.34 17.04
C LEU A 758 33.02 22.65 16.25
N LEU A 759 32.48 21.65 15.57
CA LEU A 759 31.19 21.76 14.89
C LEU A 759 30.07 21.56 15.91
N ALA A 760 29.33 22.63 16.21
CA ALA A 760 28.20 22.57 17.11
C ALA A 760 26.94 22.12 16.35
N THR A 761 26.19 21.19 16.94
CA THR A 761 24.88 20.71 16.42
C THR A 761 23.73 21.05 17.37
N GLY A 762 24.03 21.72 18.48
CA GLY A 762 23.08 22.25 19.45
C GLY A 762 23.80 23.03 20.54
N ALA A 763 23.05 23.72 21.40
CA ALA A 763 23.62 24.56 22.45
C ALA A 763 24.53 23.80 23.43
N ASN A 764 24.28 22.51 23.66
CA ASN A 764 25.15 21.65 24.46
C ASN A 764 25.74 20.45 23.70
N ARG A 765 25.88 20.53 22.37
CA ARG A 765 26.27 19.38 21.55
C ARG A 765 27.36 19.70 20.54
N ILE A 766 28.45 18.93 20.58
CA ILE A 766 29.54 18.94 19.60
C ILE A 766 29.39 17.72 18.69
N GLY A 767 29.14 17.97 17.40
CA GLY A 767 28.96 16.97 16.35
C GLY A 767 30.21 16.66 15.54
N GLY A 768 31.29 17.42 15.70
CA GLY A 768 32.54 17.15 14.99
C GLY A 768 33.72 17.98 15.47
N ILE A 769 34.93 17.48 15.25
CA ILE A 769 36.20 18.10 15.59
C ILE A 769 37.11 18.02 14.36
N GLY A 770 37.70 19.15 13.94
CA GLY A 770 38.57 19.22 12.78
C GLY A 770 39.71 20.23 12.93
N VAL A 771 40.73 20.11 12.09
CA VAL A 771 41.87 21.04 12.01
C VAL A 771 41.78 21.82 10.71
N VAL A 772 41.91 23.14 10.78
CA VAL A 772 41.87 24.00 9.59
C VAL A 772 43.09 23.71 8.71
N SER A 773 42.84 23.38 7.44
CA SER A 773 43.87 22.94 6.49
C SER A 773 44.09 23.90 5.31
N GLY A 774 43.26 24.93 5.15
CA GLY A 774 43.37 25.89 4.04
C GLY A 774 42.92 27.30 4.39
N GLU A 775 43.26 28.23 3.50
CA GLU A 775 42.89 29.65 3.64
C GLU A 775 41.41 29.91 3.34
N TYR A 776 40.96 31.12 3.67
CA TYR A 776 39.64 31.60 3.29
C TYR A 776 39.47 31.55 1.77
N SER A 777 38.30 31.07 1.33
CA SER A 777 37.89 31.06 -0.06
C SER A 777 36.42 31.48 -0.19
N PHE A 778 36.08 32.03 -1.35
CA PHE A 778 34.73 32.39 -1.71
C PHE A 778 34.30 31.57 -2.94
N ASN A 779 33.27 30.75 -2.80
CA ASN A 779 32.79 29.87 -3.85
C ASN A 779 31.25 29.81 -3.90
N PRO A 780 30.62 30.63 -4.78
CA PRO A 780 29.17 30.64 -4.99
C PRO A 780 28.69 29.72 -6.14
N SER A 781 29.58 28.93 -6.76
CA SER A 781 29.27 28.23 -8.03
C SER A 781 28.32 27.03 -7.91
N GLU A 782 28.08 26.52 -6.71
CA GLU A 782 27.23 25.37 -6.49
C GLU A 782 25.80 25.79 -6.09
N PRO A 783 24.76 25.29 -6.77
CA PRO A 783 23.36 25.69 -6.49
C PRO A 783 22.94 25.54 -5.02
N LEU A 784 23.50 24.55 -4.29
CA LEU A 784 23.21 24.31 -2.88
C LEU A 784 23.78 25.41 -1.96
N PHE A 785 24.91 26.03 -2.34
CA PHE A 785 25.62 27.02 -1.53
C PHE A 785 25.48 28.46 -2.07
N ALA A 786 25.07 28.62 -3.33
CA ALA A 786 25.03 29.88 -4.07
C ALA A 786 24.15 30.95 -3.43
N THR A 787 23.13 30.54 -2.66
CA THR A 787 22.13 31.43 -2.08
C THR A 787 22.57 32.07 -0.76
N ASP A 788 23.44 31.43 0.03
CA ASP A 788 23.80 31.93 1.36
C ASP A 788 25.19 31.48 1.87
N TYR A 789 25.62 30.24 1.61
CA TYR A 789 26.82 29.59 2.22
C TYR A 789 28.06 29.58 1.30
N ALA A 790 28.38 30.72 0.69
CA ALA A 790 29.49 30.83 -0.27
C ALA A 790 30.88 31.03 0.37
N HIS A 791 30.97 31.34 1.66
CA HIS A 791 32.23 31.53 2.38
C HIS A 791 32.75 30.20 2.93
N ALA A 792 33.95 29.79 2.56
CA ALA A 792 34.48 28.47 2.90
C ALA A 792 35.94 28.52 3.40
N ARG A 793 36.30 27.56 4.25
CA ARG A 793 37.68 27.21 4.61
C ARG A 793 37.85 25.70 4.60
N SER A 794 38.98 25.22 4.08
CA SER A 794 39.29 23.79 4.13
C SER A 794 39.61 23.36 5.56
N VAL A 795 39.04 22.22 5.96
CA VAL A 795 39.19 21.60 7.28
C VAL A 795 39.42 20.12 7.09
N ARG A 796 40.46 19.60 7.73
CA ARG A 796 40.63 18.17 7.92
C ARG A 796 39.89 17.74 9.17
N TRP A 797 38.78 17.04 8.99
CA TRP A 797 38.03 16.47 10.11
C TRP A 797 38.84 15.36 10.80
N LEU A 798 38.98 15.44 12.13
CA LEU A 798 39.61 14.43 12.97
C LEU A 798 38.58 13.41 13.45
N ALA A 799 37.37 13.88 13.75
CA ALA A 799 36.22 13.05 14.09
C ALA A 799 34.93 13.81 13.75
N THR A 800 33.92 13.12 13.23
CA THR A 800 32.58 13.65 12.96
C THR A 800 31.55 12.80 13.68
N ASP A 801 30.28 13.18 13.61
CA ASP A 801 29.16 12.45 14.21
C ASP A 801 29.28 12.24 15.72
N LEU A 802 29.98 13.16 16.38
CA LEU A 802 30.20 13.12 17.82
C LEU A 802 28.90 13.44 18.57
N SER A 803 28.74 12.85 19.75
CA SER A 803 27.67 13.21 20.70
C SER A 803 28.27 13.72 22.01
N LEU A 804 29.23 14.63 21.88
CA LEU A 804 29.93 15.22 23.02
C LEU A 804 29.16 16.40 23.61
N SER A 805 29.10 16.44 24.94
CA SER A 805 28.54 17.56 25.71
C SER A 805 29.47 18.76 25.65
N ALA A 806 28.96 19.91 25.18
CA ALA A 806 29.75 21.14 25.11
C ALA A 806 30.16 21.63 26.51
N GLN A 807 29.27 21.46 27.49
CA GLN A 807 29.50 21.82 28.88
C GLN A 807 30.62 20.97 29.50
N ASP A 808 30.69 19.68 29.17
CA ASP A 808 31.72 18.80 29.73
C ASP A 808 33.09 19.07 29.07
N VAL A 809 33.09 19.38 27.78
CA VAL A 809 34.33 19.65 27.02
C VAL A 809 34.86 21.08 27.26
N THR A 810 33.98 22.06 27.43
CA THR A 810 34.38 23.49 27.45
C THR A 810 34.01 24.23 28.74
N GLY A 811 33.36 23.56 29.69
CA GLY A 811 32.86 24.14 30.93
C GLY A 811 31.62 25.02 30.77
N LYS A 812 31.13 25.24 29.54
CA LYS A 812 29.99 26.11 29.22
C LYS A 812 29.19 25.57 28.04
N THR A 813 27.92 25.95 27.94
CA THR A 813 27.12 25.75 26.73
C THR A 813 27.46 26.81 25.67
N PHE A 814 27.20 26.48 24.40
CA PHE A 814 27.45 27.37 23.27
C PHE A 814 26.32 28.40 23.08
N SER A 815 26.70 29.64 22.76
CA SER A 815 25.76 30.70 22.37
C SER A 815 25.25 30.52 20.94
N GLN A 816 24.17 31.21 20.57
CA GLN A 816 23.58 31.16 19.22
C GLN A 816 24.40 31.85 18.11
N GLN A 817 25.59 32.40 18.41
CA GLN A 817 26.44 33.04 17.38
C GLN A 817 26.99 32.00 16.40
N THR A 818 27.04 32.29 15.10
CA THR A 818 27.51 31.32 14.08
C THR A 818 28.95 30.86 14.30
N ILE A 819 29.83 31.77 14.72
CA ILE A 819 31.26 31.51 14.97
C ILE A 819 31.68 32.16 16.28
N GLN A 820 32.47 31.46 17.09
CA GLN A 820 33.01 31.99 18.33
C GLN A 820 34.35 31.34 18.70
N ARG A 821 35.29 32.12 19.25
CA ARG A 821 36.49 31.59 19.90
C ARG A 821 36.13 31.01 21.27
N VAL A 822 36.50 29.75 21.51
CA VAL A 822 36.30 29.09 22.80
C VAL A 822 37.49 29.44 23.71
N LYS A 823 37.24 30.22 24.75
CA LYS A 823 38.25 30.62 25.74
C LYS A 823 38.30 29.61 26.88
N GLY A 824 39.50 29.32 27.40
CA GLY A 824 39.69 28.47 28.57
C GLY A 824 39.94 26.98 28.27
N VAL A 825 40.03 26.60 26.99
CA VAL A 825 40.35 25.23 26.56
C VAL A 825 41.47 25.27 25.53
N THR A 826 42.44 24.35 25.64
CA THR A 826 43.53 24.21 24.67
C THR A 826 43.24 23.09 23.66
N PRO A 827 43.78 23.15 22.43
CA PRO A 827 43.65 22.06 21.48
C PRO A 827 44.12 20.72 22.05
N ALA A 828 45.22 20.70 22.81
CA ALA A 828 45.73 19.49 23.46
C ALA A 828 44.71 18.85 24.42
N GLN A 829 43.97 19.65 25.19
CA GLN A 829 42.90 19.15 26.07
C GLN A 829 41.78 18.49 25.27
N ILE A 830 41.36 19.10 24.15
CA ILE A 830 40.29 18.54 23.30
C ILE A 830 40.75 17.28 22.59
N LEU A 831 41.99 17.25 22.09
CA LEU A 831 42.56 16.08 21.44
C LEU A 831 42.73 14.91 22.41
N ALA A 832 43.02 15.16 23.69
CA ALA A 832 43.08 14.13 24.72
C ALA A 832 41.71 13.49 25.04
N LEU A 833 40.61 14.20 24.75
CA LEU A 833 39.25 13.69 24.91
C LEU A 833 38.82 12.81 23.73
N LEU A 834 39.44 12.95 22.54
CA LEU A 834 39.09 12.17 21.36
C LEU A 834 39.15 10.65 21.62
N PRO A 835 40.23 10.06 22.16
CA PRO A 835 40.27 8.62 22.43
C PRO A 835 39.10 8.13 23.29
N HIS A 836 38.73 8.88 24.33
CA HIS A 836 37.63 8.52 25.24
C HIS A 836 36.25 8.72 24.60
N ALA A 837 36.07 9.80 23.83
CA ALA A 837 34.87 10.07 23.05
C ALA A 837 34.60 9.00 21.98
N LEU A 838 35.67 8.43 21.44
CA LEU A 838 35.67 7.38 20.42
C LEU A 838 35.58 5.96 21.03
N SER A 839 35.98 5.81 22.31
CA SER A 839 35.91 4.53 23.06
C SER A 839 34.52 4.20 23.60
N GLY A 840 33.54 5.10 23.47
CA GLY A 840 32.13 4.75 23.68
C GLY A 840 31.58 3.72 22.68
N ALA A 841 32.36 3.38 21.63
CA ALA A 841 31.97 2.49 20.54
C ALA A 841 32.82 1.20 20.43
N THR A 842 33.71 0.89 21.37
CA THR A 842 34.53 -0.35 21.32
C THR A 842 34.50 -1.09 22.65
N GLY A 843 33.65 -2.13 22.72
CA GLY A 843 33.79 -3.20 23.73
C GLY A 843 32.53 -3.65 24.47
N GLN A 844 31.31 -3.38 24.01
CA GLN A 844 30.16 -4.12 24.55
C GLN A 844 30.15 -5.54 23.97
N VAL A 845 30.25 -6.53 24.87
CA VAL A 845 29.84 -7.90 24.59
C VAL A 845 28.39 -7.82 24.10
N LEU A 846 28.14 -8.20 22.85
CA LEU A 846 26.79 -8.27 22.29
C LEU A 846 25.94 -9.18 23.18
N GLN A 847 24.91 -8.63 23.83
CA GLN A 847 23.98 -9.39 24.67
C GLN A 847 22.68 -9.62 23.92
N ALA A 848 22.08 -10.80 24.09
CA ALA A 848 20.77 -11.10 23.53
C ALA A 848 19.70 -10.13 24.07
N HIS A 849 18.86 -9.64 23.17
CA HIS A 849 17.70 -8.80 23.46
C HIS A 849 16.47 -9.40 22.80
N VAL A 850 15.33 -9.45 23.49
CA VAL A 850 14.07 -10.00 22.95
C VAL A 850 13.05 -8.89 22.74
N LEU A 851 12.58 -8.72 21.51
CA LEU A 851 11.45 -7.87 21.16
C LEU A 851 10.19 -8.72 21.00
N ILE A 852 9.21 -8.52 21.87
CA ILE A 852 7.91 -9.19 21.82
C ILE A 852 6.90 -8.27 21.14
N ILE A 853 6.26 -8.78 20.08
CA ILE A 853 5.22 -8.08 19.31
C ILE A 853 3.90 -8.84 19.46
N ASP A 854 3.06 -8.38 20.38
CA ASP A 854 1.76 -8.97 20.63
C ASP A 854 0.74 -8.53 19.56
N GLU A 855 -0.17 -9.44 19.19
CA GLU A 855 -1.20 -9.20 18.16
C GLU A 855 -0.63 -8.70 16.82
N ILE A 856 0.47 -9.32 16.35
CA ILE A 856 1.24 -8.85 15.19
C ILE A 856 0.39 -8.65 13.92
N ASN A 857 -0.69 -9.42 13.75
CA ASN A 857 -1.59 -9.33 12.59
C ASN A 857 -2.68 -8.24 12.69
N ARG A 858 -2.79 -7.53 13.84
CA ARG A 858 -3.70 -6.38 13.99
C ARG A 858 -3.16 -5.09 13.37
N GLY A 859 -1.87 -5.03 13.08
CA GLY A 859 -1.24 -3.94 12.33
C GLY A 859 -0.99 -4.31 10.87
N ASN A 860 -0.94 -3.32 9.98
CA ASN A 860 -0.47 -3.55 8.60
C ASN A 860 1.05 -3.67 8.61
N ILE A 861 1.55 -4.90 8.73
CA ILE A 861 2.98 -5.14 9.00
C ILE A 861 3.86 -4.68 7.84
N ALA A 862 3.39 -4.77 6.59
CA ALA A 862 4.10 -4.25 5.42
C ALA A 862 4.26 -2.72 5.49
N LYS A 863 3.26 -2.01 6.01
CA LYS A 863 3.35 -0.56 6.25
C LYS A 863 4.24 -0.23 7.45
N ILE A 864 4.16 -1.02 8.52
CA ILE A 864 4.90 -0.80 9.78
C ILE A 864 6.41 -1.01 9.59
N PHE A 865 6.82 -2.10 8.93
CA PHE A 865 8.24 -2.38 8.67
C PHE A 865 8.74 -1.77 7.34
N GLY A 866 7.86 -1.49 6.38
CA GLY A 866 8.24 -1.01 5.05
C GLY A 866 9.23 -1.98 4.37
N GLU A 867 10.29 -1.42 3.77
CA GLU A 867 11.37 -2.17 3.13
C GLU A 867 12.35 -2.82 4.14
N LEU A 868 12.27 -2.44 5.42
CA LEU A 868 13.19 -2.89 6.48
C LEU A 868 12.92 -4.32 6.94
N ILE A 869 11.79 -4.91 6.53
CA ILE A 869 11.44 -6.30 6.84
C ILE A 869 12.52 -7.29 6.36
N THR A 870 13.24 -6.95 5.29
CA THR A 870 14.34 -7.75 4.73
C THR A 870 15.51 -7.88 5.71
N LEU A 871 15.74 -6.88 6.56
CA LEU A 871 16.83 -6.90 7.54
C LEU A 871 16.61 -7.89 8.68
N LEU A 872 15.38 -8.41 8.85
CA LEU A 872 15.09 -9.42 9.87
C LEU A 872 15.66 -10.80 9.50
N GLU A 873 15.94 -11.08 8.23
CA GLU A 873 16.47 -12.37 7.77
C GLU A 873 17.81 -12.70 8.44
N SER A 874 17.97 -13.94 8.92
CA SER A 874 19.15 -14.34 9.71
C SER A 874 20.48 -14.08 9.02
N GLY A 875 20.56 -14.33 7.71
CA GLY A 875 21.75 -14.10 6.88
C GLY A 875 21.99 -12.63 6.51
N LYS A 876 20.97 -11.76 6.62
CA LYS A 876 21.04 -10.33 6.27
C LYS A 876 21.35 -9.42 7.47
N ARG A 877 21.49 -10.01 8.66
CA ARG A 877 21.82 -9.30 9.89
C ARG A 877 23.30 -8.97 10.01
N ALA A 878 23.62 -7.93 10.78
CA ALA A 878 24.99 -7.48 11.01
C ALA A 878 25.88 -8.62 11.51
N GLY A 879 27.09 -8.71 10.94
CA GLY A 879 28.07 -9.75 11.28
C GLY A 879 27.95 -11.06 10.48
N MET A 880 26.98 -11.18 9.57
CA MET A 880 26.85 -12.31 8.65
C MET A 880 27.47 -12.05 7.27
N ALA A 881 27.74 -13.12 6.53
CA ALA A 881 28.34 -13.06 5.19
C ALA A 881 27.51 -12.22 4.19
N GLU A 882 26.17 -12.23 4.32
CA GLU A 882 25.26 -11.44 3.48
C GLU A 882 24.63 -10.25 4.20
N ALA A 883 25.29 -9.71 5.23
CA ALA A 883 24.77 -8.60 6.02
C ALA A 883 24.31 -7.43 5.14
N LEU A 884 23.10 -6.93 5.38
CA LEU A 884 22.51 -5.79 4.70
C LEU A 884 22.37 -4.61 5.65
N THR A 885 22.42 -3.42 5.07
CA THR A 885 22.14 -2.16 5.74
C THR A 885 21.16 -1.38 4.88
N ALA A 886 20.03 -0.96 5.44
CA ALA A 886 19.05 -0.12 4.76
C ALA A 886 19.20 1.34 5.21
N THR A 887 18.79 2.30 4.38
CA THR A 887 18.77 3.72 4.78
C THR A 887 17.38 4.10 5.23
N LEU A 888 17.25 4.63 6.45
CA LEU A 888 15.97 5.05 6.99
C LEU A 888 15.41 6.28 6.23
N PRO A 889 14.12 6.31 5.85
CA PRO A 889 13.53 7.36 5.02
C PRO A 889 13.49 8.76 5.66
N LEU A 890 13.26 8.88 6.97
CA LEU A 890 13.16 10.19 7.64
C LEU A 890 14.53 10.66 8.14
N SER A 891 15.23 9.85 8.94
CA SER A 891 16.53 10.22 9.51
C SER A 891 17.69 10.12 8.54
N ARG A 892 17.54 9.36 7.44
CA ARG A 892 18.63 8.98 6.52
C ARG A 892 19.77 8.20 7.19
N ARG A 893 19.58 7.70 8.41
CA ARG A 893 20.54 6.84 9.10
C ARG A 893 20.59 5.46 8.45
N PRO A 894 21.77 4.89 8.17
CA PRO A 894 21.89 3.46 7.96
C PRO A 894 21.37 2.65 9.17
N LEU A 895 20.66 1.57 8.87
CA LEU A 895 20.14 0.60 9.82
C LEU A 895 20.61 -0.78 9.40
N SER A 896 21.25 -1.50 10.32
CA SER A 896 21.43 -2.94 10.23
C SER A 896 20.92 -3.60 11.52
N VAL A 897 20.32 -4.79 11.40
CA VAL A 897 19.77 -5.52 12.54
C VAL A 897 20.82 -6.52 13.04
N PRO A 898 21.20 -6.54 14.33
CA PRO A 898 22.22 -7.46 14.83
C PRO A 898 21.66 -8.88 15.04
N GLN A 899 22.54 -9.87 15.13
CA GLN A 899 22.15 -11.25 15.44
C GLN A 899 21.66 -11.45 16.88
N SER A 900 22.04 -10.55 17.79
CA SER A 900 21.63 -10.53 19.19
C SER A 900 20.17 -10.10 19.41
N LEU A 901 19.47 -9.59 18.38
CA LEU A 901 18.05 -9.26 18.50
C LEU A 901 17.17 -10.47 18.20
N TYR A 902 16.29 -10.87 19.10
CA TYR A 902 15.25 -11.87 18.85
C TYR A 902 13.90 -11.17 18.71
N VAL A 903 13.10 -11.57 17.73
CA VAL A 903 11.74 -11.04 17.53
C VAL A 903 10.74 -12.17 17.75
N LEU A 904 9.84 -11.99 18.71
CA LEU A 904 8.82 -12.97 19.10
C LEU A 904 7.43 -12.34 18.95
N GLY A 905 6.69 -12.78 17.93
CA GLY A 905 5.32 -12.34 17.67
C GLY A 905 4.27 -13.25 18.28
N THR A 906 3.11 -12.71 18.65
CA THR A 906 1.89 -13.51 18.89
C THR A 906 0.82 -13.15 17.85
N MET A 907 0.02 -14.12 17.43
CA MET A 907 -1.05 -13.94 16.44
C MET A 907 -2.31 -14.70 16.85
N ASN A 908 -3.46 -14.00 16.85
CA ASN A 908 -4.77 -14.62 16.89
C ASN A 908 -5.26 -14.97 15.48
N THR A 909 -5.66 -16.22 15.25
CA THR A 909 -6.09 -16.69 13.93
C THR A 909 -7.60 -16.68 13.71
N ALA A 910 -8.40 -16.59 14.78
CA ALA A 910 -9.86 -16.57 14.69
C ALA A 910 -10.44 -15.26 14.12
N ASP A 911 -9.69 -14.16 14.19
CA ASP A 911 -10.15 -12.82 13.85
C ASP A 911 -10.07 -12.58 12.33
N ARG A 912 -11.23 -12.69 11.66
CA ARG A 912 -11.36 -12.55 10.20
C ARG A 912 -11.24 -11.10 9.71
N SER A 913 -11.21 -10.13 10.62
CA SER A 913 -11.10 -8.69 10.29
C SER A 913 -9.65 -8.21 10.07
N LEU A 914 -8.67 -9.12 10.19
CA LEU A 914 -7.25 -8.79 10.23
C LEU A 914 -6.57 -8.85 8.87
N THR A 915 -5.47 -8.09 8.74
CA THR A 915 -4.68 -8.06 7.50
C THR A 915 -4.00 -9.43 7.32
N LEU A 916 -4.22 -10.08 6.18
CA LEU A 916 -3.53 -11.34 5.84
C LEU A 916 -2.01 -11.11 5.86
N LEU A 917 -1.27 -11.90 6.65
CA LEU A 917 0.19 -11.87 6.69
C LEU A 917 0.76 -12.18 5.30
N ASP A 918 1.51 -11.22 4.75
CA ASP A 918 2.23 -11.34 3.49
C ASP A 918 3.18 -12.55 3.51
N ALA A 919 3.30 -13.26 2.37
CA ALA A 919 4.24 -14.36 2.16
C ALA A 919 5.70 -13.93 2.44
N ALA A 920 6.03 -12.67 2.17
CA ALA A 920 7.34 -12.09 2.47
C ALA A 920 7.65 -12.11 3.98
N LEU A 921 6.63 -11.91 4.83
CA LEU A 921 6.78 -12.03 6.28
C LEU A 921 6.78 -13.49 6.72
N ARG A 922 5.93 -14.33 6.10
CA ARG A 922 5.90 -15.77 6.41
C ARG A 922 7.25 -16.47 6.23
N ARG A 923 8.05 -16.07 5.25
CA ARG A 923 9.41 -16.61 5.00
C ARG A 923 10.44 -16.18 6.05
N ARG A 924 10.18 -15.11 6.80
CA ARG A 924 11.14 -14.47 7.70
C ARG A 924 10.94 -14.84 9.16
N PHE A 925 9.80 -15.41 9.49
CA PHE A 925 9.43 -15.86 10.83
C PHE A 925 9.21 -17.37 10.84
N SER A 926 9.63 -18.04 11.91
CA SER A 926 9.22 -19.41 12.19
C SER A 926 7.83 -19.42 12.85
N PHE A 927 6.85 -20.08 12.23
CA PHE A 927 5.48 -20.16 12.75
C PHE A 927 5.35 -21.38 13.66
N ARG A 928 4.99 -21.14 14.92
CA ARG A 928 4.78 -22.18 15.92
C ARG A 928 3.31 -22.17 16.35
N PRO A 929 2.55 -23.23 16.04
CA PRO A 929 1.14 -23.30 16.41
C PRO A 929 0.97 -23.50 17.91
N VAL A 930 -0.05 -22.86 18.48
CA VAL A 930 -0.46 -22.98 19.89
C VAL A 930 -1.95 -23.29 19.94
N TRP A 931 -2.27 -24.58 20.09
CA TRP A 931 -3.64 -25.12 20.12
C TRP A 931 -4.17 -25.25 21.54
N PRO A 932 -5.51 -25.41 21.72
CA PRO A 932 -6.07 -25.75 23.02
C PRO A 932 -5.49 -27.06 23.55
N GLU A 933 -5.28 -27.13 24.87
CA GLU A 933 -4.73 -28.29 25.58
C GLU A 933 -5.73 -28.69 26.67
N PRO A 934 -6.78 -29.45 26.34
CA PRO A 934 -7.81 -29.81 27.31
C PRO A 934 -7.24 -30.51 28.55
N GLN A 935 -6.13 -31.23 28.43
CA GLN A 935 -5.46 -31.96 29.52
C GLN A 935 -4.99 -31.10 30.70
N VAL A 936 -4.85 -29.77 30.52
CA VAL A 936 -4.50 -28.87 31.62
C VAL A 936 -5.69 -28.52 32.51
N LEU A 937 -6.90 -28.89 32.11
CA LEU A 937 -8.13 -28.64 32.85
C LEU A 937 -8.40 -29.75 33.88
N PRO A 938 -8.98 -29.42 35.05
CA PRO A 938 -9.31 -30.42 36.05
C PRO A 938 -10.64 -31.12 35.74
N THR A 939 -10.82 -32.31 36.32
CA THR A 939 -12.15 -32.87 36.58
C THR A 939 -12.62 -32.35 37.93
N LEU A 940 -13.80 -31.74 37.98
CA LEU A 940 -14.39 -31.20 39.21
C LEU A 940 -15.33 -32.24 39.82
N THR A 941 -15.29 -32.40 41.15
CA THR A 941 -16.22 -33.26 41.90
C THR A 941 -17.04 -32.40 42.86
N PHE A 942 -18.36 -32.55 42.83
CA PHE A 942 -19.30 -31.79 43.66
C PHE A 942 -19.80 -32.60 44.87
N ALA A 943 -20.54 -31.95 45.77
CA ALA A 943 -20.93 -32.51 47.07
C ALA A 943 -21.72 -33.83 47.00
N ASP A 944 -22.35 -34.12 45.86
CA ASP A 944 -23.15 -35.33 45.60
C ASP A 944 -22.39 -36.43 44.82
N ASN A 945 -21.05 -36.38 44.78
CA ASN A 945 -20.18 -37.29 44.01
C ASN A 945 -20.35 -37.20 42.47
N GLU A 946 -21.07 -36.20 41.98
CA GLU A 946 -21.15 -35.90 40.56
C GLU A 946 -19.84 -35.28 40.07
N ALA A 947 -19.34 -35.78 38.93
CA ALA A 947 -18.08 -35.36 38.35
C ALA A 947 -18.31 -34.66 37.00
N LEU A 948 -17.71 -33.47 36.85
CA LEU A 948 -17.70 -32.72 35.61
C LEU A 948 -16.30 -32.69 35.02
N ASP A 949 -16.13 -33.33 33.86
CA ASP A 949 -14.84 -33.41 33.18
C ASP A 949 -14.69 -32.25 32.18
N LEU A 950 -14.03 -31.17 32.63
CA LEU A 950 -13.79 -30.00 31.78
C LEU A 950 -12.90 -30.29 30.58
N ARG A 951 -12.08 -31.35 30.65
CA ARG A 951 -11.20 -31.79 29.55
C ARG A 951 -12.06 -32.32 28.41
N LYS A 952 -13.00 -33.23 28.72
CA LYS A 952 -13.96 -33.79 27.75
C LYS A 952 -14.93 -32.72 27.26
N PHE A 953 -15.38 -31.82 28.13
CA PHE A 953 -16.24 -30.70 27.74
C PHE A 953 -15.59 -29.81 26.68
N LEU A 954 -14.37 -29.30 26.93
CA LEU A 954 -13.67 -28.44 25.98
C LEU A 954 -13.37 -29.17 24.66
N TYR A 955 -12.98 -30.44 24.73
CA TYR A 955 -12.74 -31.25 23.54
C TYR A 955 -14.01 -31.41 22.69
N ALA A 956 -15.14 -31.75 23.31
CA ALA A 956 -16.41 -31.98 22.62
C ALA A 956 -16.93 -30.72 21.91
N ILE A 957 -16.86 -29.55 22.56
CA ILE A 957 -17.27 -28.30 21.90
C ILE A 957 -16.32 -27.93 20.76
N ASN A 958 -15.00 -28.14 20.93
CA ASN A 958 -14.01 -27.81 19.91
C ASN A 958 -14.10 -28.72 18.67
N GLU A 959 -14.34 -30.02 18.83
CA GLU A 959 -14.62 -30.94 17.72
C GLU A 959 -15.79 -30.45 16.87
N ARG A 960 -16.87 -29.98 17.51
CA ARG A 960 -18.05 -29.47 16.81
C ARG A 960 -17.79 -28.12 16.14
N ILE A 961 -17.07 -27.21 16.81
CA ILE A 961 -16.67 -25.92 16.24
C ILE A 961 -15.77 -26.13 15.02
N GLU A 962 -14.80 -27.04 15.09
CA GLU A 962 -13.91 -27.34 13.98
C GLU A 962 -14.67 -27.91 12.76
N ARG A 963 -15.65 -28.79 13.00
CA ARG A 963 -16.53 -29.34 11.96
C ARG A 963 -17.45 -28.28 11.32
N LEU A 964 -18.01 -27.37 12.13
CA LEU A 964 -18.98 -26.37 11.66
C LEU A 964 -18.34 -25.11 11.09
N LEU A 965 -17.13 -24.78 11.54
CA LEU A 965 -16.38 -23.58 11.16
C LEU A 965 -14.99 -23.96 10.65
N SER A 966 -13.98 -23.90 11.53
CA SER A 966 -12.59 -24.21 11.21
C SER A 966 -11.78 -24.45 12.47
N ARG A 967 -10.65 -25.16 12.32
CA ARG A 967 -9.69 -25.39 13.41
C ARG A 967 -9.11 -24.11 14.02
N GLU A 968 -9.14 -22.98 13.30
CA GLU A 968 -8.58 -21.70 13.76
C GLU A 968 -9.53 -20.95 14.71
N GLN A 969 -10.79 -21.39 14.83
CA GLN A 969 -11.83 -20.77 15.66
C GLN A 969 -12.19 -21.63 16.88
N VAL A 970 -11.40 -22.65 17.21
CA VAL A 970 -11.65 -23.46 18.43
C VAL A 970 -11.37 -22.65 19.71
N ILE A 971 -12.02 -23.02 20.81
CA ILE A 971 -11.92 -22.33 22.09
C ILE A 971 -10.69 -22.80 22.86
N GLY A 972 -9.91 -21.84 23.37
CA GLY A 972 -8.75 -22.11 24.21
C GLY A 972 -9.08 -22.51 25.66
N HIS A 973 -8.17 -23.24 26.29
CA HIS A 973 -8.32 -23.73 27.67
C HIS A 973 -8.30 -22.60 28.73
N ALA A 974 -7.76 -21.42 28.43
CA ALA A 974 -7.71 -20.30 29.38
C ALA A 974 -9.11 -19.75 29.77
N TYR A 975 -10.15 -20.06 29.00
CA TYR A 975 -11.53 -19.74 29.36
C TYR A 975 -12.03 -20.55 30.56
N LEU A 976 -11.46 -21.73 30.79
CA LEU A 976 -11.87 -22.68 31.83
C LEU A 976 -10.80 -22.87 32.94
N LEU A 977 -9.68 -22.16 32.86
CA LEU A 977 -8.64 -22.18 33.88
C LEU A 977 -8.92 -21.20 35.02
N GLY A 978 -8.49 -21.58 36.24
CA GLY A 978 -8.55 -20.70 37.41
C GLY A 978 -9.97 -20.41 37.91
N LEU A 979 -10.96 -21.21 37.51
CA LEU A 979 -12.34 -21.07 37.94
C LEU A 979 -12.50 -21.56 39.40
N PRO A 980 -13.43 -20.97 40.17
CA PRO A 980 -13.87 -21.60 41.42
C PRO A 980 -14.33 -23.03 41.14
N ALA A 981 -13.88 -24.00 41.95
CA ALA A 981 -14.24 -25.42 41.82
C ALA A 981 -15.70 -25.68 42.24
N THR A 982 -16.63 -25.00 41.58
CA THR A 982 -18.07 -24.99 41.82
C THR A 982 -18.78 -24.93 40.47
N LEU A 983 -19.99 -25.50 40.39
CA LEU A 983 -20.78 -25.47 39.16
C LEU A 983 -21.08 -24.03 38.71
N ALA A 984 -21.36 -23.13 39.66
CA ALA A 984 -21.57 -21.71 39.38
C ALA A 984 -20.36 -21.04 38.70
N GLY A 985 -19.13 -21.43 39.08
CA GLY A 985 -17.91 -20.92 38.44
C GLY A 985 -17.78 -21.37 36.98
N VAL A 986 -18.10 -22.63 36.69
CA VAL A 986 -18.12 -23.16 35.31
C VAL A 986 -19.25 -22.52 34.50
N ALA A 987 -20.44 -22.41 35.08
CA ALA A 987 -21.60 -21.79 34.47
C ALA A 987 -21.33 -20.34 34.06
N SER A 988 -20.73 -19.53 34.94
CA SER A 988 -20.32 -18.16 34.63
C SER A 988 -19.32 -18.13 33.47
N ALA A 989 -18.32 -19.01 33.46
CA ALA A 989 -17.36 -19.08 32.36
C ALA A 989 -18.02 -19.42 31.02
N VAL A 990 -18.97 -20.37 30.99
CA VAL A 990 -19.69 -20.73 29.78
C VAL A 990 -20.61 -19.60 29.33
N ARG A 991 -21.43 -19.06 30.25
CA ARG A 991 -22.45 -18.05 29.96
C ARG A 991 -21.87 -16.69 29.58
N GLU A 992 -20.82 -16.24 30.26
CA GLU A 992 -20.33 -14.86 30.13
C GLU A 992 -19.10 -14.75 29.21
N ARG A 993 -18.42 -15.87 28.92
CA ARG A 993 -17.17 -15.83 28.13
C ARG A 993 -17.22 -16.72 26.89
N ILE A 994 -17.76 -17.94 26.98
CA ILE A 994 -17.81 -18.87 25.84
C ILE A 994 -19.02 -18.59 24.94
N LEU A 995 -20.21 -18.39 25.51
CA LEU A 995 -21.43 -18.20 24.75
C LEU A 995 -21.40 -16.92 23.89
N PRO A 996 -20.97 -15.74 24.40
CA PRO A 996 -20.83 -14.56 23.56
C PRO A 996 -19.81 -14.73 22.42
N LEU A 997 -18.75 -15.53 22.64
CA LEU A 997 -17.78 -15.85 21.60
C LEU A 997 -18.40 -16.75 20.51
N LEU A 998 -19.26 -17.69 20.90
CA LEU A 998 -20.01 -18.51 19.94
C LEU A 998 -21.04 -17.67 19.17
N GLU A 999 -21.70 -16.71 19.81
CA GLU A 999 -22.59 -15.74 19.14
C GLU A 999 -21.84 -14.96 18.06
N GLU A 1000 -20.63 -14.49 18.34
CA GLU A 1000 -19.76 -13.82 17.36
C GLU A 1000 -19.34 -14.77 16.22
N TYR A 1001 -18.88 -15.98 16.55
CA TYR A 1001 -18.39 -16.94 15.56
C TYR A 1001 -19.48 -17.43 14.59
N PHE A 1002 -20.72 -17.54 15.07
CA PHE A 1002 -21.84 -18.02 14.30
C PHE A 1002 -22.78 -16.90 13.82
N PHE A 1003 -22.42 -15.63 13.99
CA PHE A 1003 -23.23 -14.47 13.60
C PHE A 1003 -24.67 -14.56 14.11
N GLU A 1004 -24.84 -14.83 15.41
CA GLU A 1004 -26.12 -15.04 16.09
C GLU A 1004 -26.97 -16.22 15.56
N ASP A 1005 -26.37 -17.18 14.84
CA ASP A 1005 -27.04 -18.43 14.44
C ASP A 1005 -27.16 -19.40 15.62
N TRP A 1006 -28.16 -19.14 16.48
CA TRP A 1006 -28.46 -19.92 17.69
C TRP A 1006 -28.75 -21.40 17.44
N SER A 1007 -29.13 -21.78 16.23
CA SER A 1007 -29.31 -23.19 15.87
C SER A 1007 -27.98 -23.93 15.90
N LYS A 1008 -26.91 -23.32 15.36
CA LYS A 1008 -25.56 -23.91 15.37
C LYS A 1008 -24.93 -23.86 16.75
N ILE A 1009 -25.21 -22.81 17.54
CA ILE A 1009 -24.76 -22.74 18.94
C ILE A 1009 -25.35 -23.90 19.76
N ARG A 1010 -26.63 -24.22 19.56
CA ARG A 1010 -27.28 -25.41 20.14
C ARG A 1010 -26.59 -26.72 19.72
N GLU A 1011 -26.20 -26.82 18.45
CA GLU A 1011 -25.46 -27.98 17.96
C GLU A 1011 -24.08 -28.12 18.64
N VAL A 1012 -23.33 -27.03 18.81
CA VAL A 1012 -22.04 -27.02 19.52
C VAL A 1012 -22.21 -27.47 20.99
N LEU A 1013 -23.25 -26.96 21.66
CA LEU A 1013 -23.58 -27.32 23.03
C LEU A 1013 -24.30 -28.68 23.15
N ALA A 1014 -24.54 -29.37 22.05
CA ALA A 1014 -25.28 -30.64 21.97
C ALA A 1014 -26.68 -30.60 22.60
N ASP A 1015 -27.35 -29.44 22.60
CA ASP A 1015 -28.65 -29.27 23.25
C ASP A 1015 -29.72 -30.21 22.67
N GLU A 1016 -29.66 -30.53 21.37
CA GLU A 1016 -30.62 -31.44 20.73
C GLU A 1016 -30.57 -32.89 21.24
N SER A 1017 -29.46 -33.27 21.87
CA SER A 1017 -29.27 -34.60 22.46
C SER A 1017 -29.63 -34.68 23.94
N LYS A 1018 -30.07 -33.56 24.54
CA LYS A 1018 -30.40 -33.45 25.97
C LYS A 1018 -31.91 -33.32 26.17
N GLU A 1019 -32.36 -33.78 27.34
CA GLU A 1019 -33.71 -33.47 27.84
C GLU A 1019 -33.94 -31.96 27.91
N LEU A 1020 -35.19 -31.52 27.68
CA LEU A 1020 -35.57 -30.11 27.58
C LEU A 1020 -35.07 -29.25 28.75
N GLU A 1021 -35.11 -29.76 29.97
CA GLU A 1021 -34.65 -29.07 31.18
C GLU A 1021 -33.13 -28.83 31.24
N HIS A 1022 -32.35 -29.66 30.53
CA HIS A 1022 -30.88 -29.63 30.47
C HIS A 1022 -30.33 -28.94 29.22
N GLN A 1023 -31.19 -28.47 28.31
CA GLN A 1023 -30.77 -27.67 27.16
C GLN A 1023 -30.39 -26.26 27.62
N PHE A 1024 -29.22 -25.76 27.24
CA PHE A 1024 -28.81 -24.39 27.58
C PHE A 1024 -29.64 -23.35 26.81
N ILE A 1025 -30.07 -23.68 25.59
CA ILE A 1025 -30.88 -22.80 24.73
C ILE A 1025 -32.15 -23.53 24.29
N HIS A 1026 -33.31 -22.98 24.64
CA HIS A 1026 -34.62 -23.46 24.21
C HIS A 1026 -34.99 -22.89 22.84
N ARG A 1027 -35.44 -23.77 21.94
CA ARG A 1027 -36.09 -23.41 20.68
C ARG A 1027 -37.60 -23.39 20.89
N SER A 1028 -38.24 -22.26 20.60
CA SER A 1028 -39.70 -22.12 20.60
C SER A 1028 -40.18 -21.62 19.23
N GLU A 1029 -41.36 -22.06 18.81
CA GLU A 1029 -41.94 -21.67 17.53
C GLU A 1029 -43.32 -21.08 17.78
N SER A 1030 -43.54 -19.83 17.35
CA SER A 1030 -44.81 -19.14 17.54
C SER A 1030 -45.12 -18.30 16.31
N GLY A 1031 -46.26 -18.59 15.66
CA GLY A 1031 -46.70 -17.84 14.47
C GLY A 1031 -45.79 -17.97 13.23
N GLY A 1032 -44.99 -19.04 13.13
CA GLY A 1032 -44.02 -19.23 12.04
C GLY A 1032 -42.66 -18.57 12.29
N GLU A 1033 -42.49 -17.83 13.39
CA GLU A 1033 -41.18 -17.34 13.84
C GLU A 1033 -40.55 -18.33 14.83
N VAL A 1034 -39.27 -18.65 14.60
CA VAL A 1034 -38.46 -19.44 15.52
C VAL A 1034 -37.74 -18.48 16.46
N ARG A 1035 -37.90 -18.67 17.78
CA ARG A 1035 -37.26 -17.87 18.82
C ARG A 1035 -36.41 -18.75 19.72
N TYR A 1036 -35.22 -18.26 20.03
CA TYR A 1036 -34.27 -18.91 20.94
C TYR A 1036 -34.22 -18.14 22.26
N ARG A 1037 -34.17 -18.86 23.39
CA ARG A 1037 -34.05 -18.27 24.73
C ARG A 1037 -33.10 -19.09 25.58
N LEU A 1038 -32.29 -18.42 26.40
CA LEU A 1038 -31.45 -19.09 27.37
C LEU A 1038 -32.29 -19.70 28.48
N ASN A 1039 -31.95 -20.94 28.84
CA ASN A 1039 -32.52 -21.65 29.97
C ASN A 1039 -31.57 -21.52 31.17
N GLU A 1040 -31.80 -20.51 32.01
CA GLU A 1040 -30.97 -20.23 33.19
C GLU A 1040 -30.90 -21.42 34.16
N ALA A 1041 -31.93 -22.27 34.21
CA ALA A 1041 -31.93 -23.45 35.06
C ALA A 1041 -30.89 -24.49 34.63
N ALA A 1042 -30.63 -24.65 33.32
CA ALA A 1042 -29.64 -25.59 32.82
C ALA A 1042 -28.21 -25.25 33.26
N PHE A 1043 -27.89 -23.97 33.44
CA PHE A 1043 -26.59 -23.54 33.96
C PHE A 1043 -26.36 -23.94 35.43
N GLY A 1044 -27.42 -24.33 36.15
CA GLY A 1044 -27.35 -24.87 37.51
C GLY A 1044 -27.37 -26.40 37.61
N ALA A 1045 -27.37 -27.13 36.49
CA ALA A 1045 -27.45 -28.60 36.46
C ALA A 1045 -26.18 -29.22 35.88
N VAL A 1046 -25.58 -30.21 36.55
CA VAL A 1046 -24.34 -30.86 36.08
C VAL A 1046 -24.59 -31.64 34.78
N GLU A 1047 -25.79 -32.21 34.65
CA GLU A 1047 -26.29 -32.97 33.51
C GLU A 1047 -26.31 -32.14 32.22
N ALA A 1048 -26.57 -30.84 32.31
CA ALA A 1048 -26.53 -29.96 31.15
C ALA A 1048 -25.11 -29.85 30.55
N PHE A 1049 -24.07 -29.83 31.40
CA PHE A 1049 -22.68 -29.78 31.00
C PHE A 1049 -22.13 -31.15 30.62
N SER A 1050 -22.45 -32.20 31.39
CA SER A 1050 -22.02 -33.57 31.09
C SER A 1050 -22.66 -34.12 29.81
N GLY A 1051 -23.91 -33.72 29.53
CA GLY A 1051 -24.61 -33.97 28.28
C GLY A 1051 -23.87 -33.44 27.04
N VAL A 1052 -23.04 -32.40 27.18
CA VAL A 1052 -22.23 -31.88 26.06
C VAL A 1052 -21.22 -32.90 25.57
N TYR A 1053 -20.68 -33.76 26.45
CA TYR A 1053 -19.67 -34.76 26.11
C TYR A 1053 -20.11 -36.20 26.36
N ALA A 1054 -21.41 -36.46 26.59
CA ALA A 1054 -21.94 -37.80 26.87
C ALA A 1054 -21.65 -38.83 25.75
N GLY A 1055 -21.51 -38.37 24.50
CA GLY A 1055 -21.13 -39.20 23.35
C GLY A 1055 -19.63 -39.43 23.17
N VAL A 1056 -18.77 -38.80 23.97
CA VAL A 1056 -17.30 -38.93 23.87
C VAL A 1056 -16.85 -40.11 24.73
N ALA A 1057 -16.61 -41.26 24.10
CA ALA A 1057 -16.08 -42.43 24.80
C ALA A 1057 -14.62 -42.21 25.23
N GLU A 1058 -14.18 -42.87 26.31
CA GLU A 1058 -12.81 -42.80 26.83
C GLU A 1058 -11.74 -43.08 25.76
N LYS A 1059 -12.03 -44.02 24.85
CA LYS A 1059 -11.18 -44.43 23.73
C LYS A 1059 -11.07 -43.39 22.60
N ASP A 1060 -12.06 -42.50 22.50
CA ASP A 1060 -12.18 -41.48 21.45
C ASP A 1060 -11.65 -40.13 21.95
N PHE A 1061 -11.29 -40.02 23.24
CA PHE A 1061 -10.61 -38.88 23.83
C PHE A 1061 -9.09 -39.07 23.71
N PRO A 1062 -8.39 -38.33 22.83
CA PRO A 1062 -6.99 -38.63 22.47
C PRO A 1062 -5.97 -38.24 23.57
N PHE A 1063 -6.42 -37.63 24.65
CA PHE A 1063 -5.58 -37.19 25.76
C PHE A 1063 -5.80 -38.14 26.94
N GLY A 1064 -4.99 -39.20 27.04
CA GLY A 1064 -5.09 -40.19 28.12
C GLY A 1064 -4.97 -39.59 29.52
N ALA A 1065 -5.33 -40.39 30.53
CA ALA A 1065 -5.29 -40.02 31.95
C ALA A 1065 -3.90 -39.62 32.45
#